data_AF-A0A844FSP4-F1
#
_entry.id   AF-A0A844FSP4-F1
#
_cell.length_a   1.000
_cell.length_b   1.000
_cell.length_c   1.000
_cell.angle_alpha   90.00
_cell.angle_beta   90.00
_cell.angle_gamma   90.00
#
_symmetry.space_group_name_H-M   'P 1'
#
loop_
_entity.id
_entity.type
_entity.pdbx_description
1 polymer ?
#
loop_
_entity_poly.entity_id
_entity_poly.type
_entity_poly.pdbx_seq_one_letter_code
_entity_poly.pdbx_strand_id
1 'polypeptide(L)'
;MLTIYDLQTEYRNNPIGLDETCPAFSWKLKSNHNNVVQEKCRVIVSQNKEIVYDSGFIETNQTLYHKYKGKSLKPETLYDVEVVSIDNYGEEGMAHGWFETGLLQPKNFVADFITHGFDDSLEPAAVFTYSFQSNKKIKKARAYVSALGMYKLEINGKRVGDIRFAPGWTSYQERLQYQTYDLTNILSIHNDIAITVANGWWKGILGFYEQGCHYGKRTAAIAQIRIEYEDGSQDLICTNEDWMSTTGPIRYSELYHGEIIDYSISNQEIKPVSLFEYPKQNLIGQVNEPVRITERVPVKQVIHSPKGETILDFGQNMSAVVEAKLKLPKGTKVVLRHAELLDENGNLFTTNLRTAKATDTYICSGKEDIFLPEFTSHGFRYVAIEGIDNVDPNCFVACVQHSDYKRDTEFECSDANINQLWKNIDWTMRSNFIDIPMDCPQRDERLGYTGDTEIFLPTALNYGNLALFFRKWLRDLKVEQSDIFGVPLTVPDILRTHTCVNIWHDAAAIVPWLVYQKYGDIRVLEEQYDSILRSVEYTHQLAGDGLLSIENSSQFGDWLALDAPKGPFRIQNGDLRPSMDEKVGGTDPFLIGNVYYLYSIDILKKTASILGKTEDAKKYQDLYDRILQQFQDEYITNSGRVVSQTQTAAALVLFFDLAKEKDREKILNSLILNLVKTKKQLRTGFVGTEYLPHVLSRFNKHQLMGDILFKDDCPSWLYEIKLGATTIWELWDGMNPDHSINKFAMNSFNQFGFGTIGDWLMKELAGIQQLDAGYKKCKLAPKLVKGITYVNASYETPYGKLACRIECKAGMMICDITIPANTTCDVYLPQRDMETLRSGSYHFEYETELRFESATYSEDSTLRDLMKHKEAMDYFVQKAPKLARNPFVQNFAGRLSIIEIKMTIPETMVPKYAYSIFDEMIDILNRKEIQ
;
A
#
# COMPACT_ATOMS: atom_id res chain seq x y z
N MET A 1 -0.58 35.18 14.15
CA MET A 1 -1.99 34.90 13.80
C MET A 1 -2.15 33.40 13.63
N LEU A 2 -2.98 32.81 14.47
CA LEU A 2 -3.41 31.41 14.39
C LEU A 2 -4.42 31.24 13.26
N THR A 3 -4.28 30.17 12.46
CA THR A 3 -5.23 29.80 11.41
C THR A 3 -5.52 28.31 11.52
N ILE A 4 -6.80 27.95 11.44
CA ILE A 4 -7.24 26.56 11.31
C ILE A 4 -7.35 26.23 9.82
N TYR A 5 -6.82 25.09 9.40
CA TYR A 5 -6.97 24.59 8.04
C TYR A 5 -7.27 23.08 8.04
N ASP A 6 -7.75 22.59 6.89
CA ASP A 6 -8.08 21.17 6.69
C ASP A 6 -9.04 20.63 7.78
N LEU A 7 -10.13 21.37 8.03
CA LEU A 7 -11.21 20.91 8.92
C LEU A 7 -11.92 19.73 8.26
N GLN A 8 -11.78 18.57 8.88
CA GLN A 8 -12.27 17.29 8.37
C GLN A 8 -13.35 16.71 9.28
N THR A 9 -14.32 16.05 8.65
CA THR A 9 -15.30 15.17 9.30
C THR A 9 -15.06 13.75 8.80
N GLU A 10 -14.74 12.80 9.68
CA GLU A 10 -14.35 11.43 9.31
C GLU A 10 -13.27 11.38 8.21
N TYR A 11 -12.15 12.10 8.41
CA TYR A 11 -11.02 12.23 7.47
C TYR A 11 -11.32 12.92 6.13
N ARG A 12 -12.56 13.39 5.92
CA ARG A 12 -13.01 13.98 4.66
C ARG A 12 -13.31 15.46 4.80
N ASN A 13 -13.02 16.20 3.75
CA ASN A 13 -13.45 17.59 3.60
C ASN A 13 -14.88 17.62 3.08
N ASN A 14 -15.79 18.17 3.89
CA ASN A 14 -17.19 18.36 3.54
C ASN A 14 -17.90 17.13 2.92
N PRO A 15 -17.93 15.98 3.60
CA PRO A 15 -18.44 14.74 3.01
C PRO A 15 -19.96 14.79 2.78
N ILE A 16 -20.41 14.16 1.69
CA ILE A 16 -21.82 13.87 1.39
C ILE A 16 -22.07 12.37 1.53
N GLY A 17 -23.19 12.00 2.13
CA GLY A 17 -23.58 10.58 2.28
C GLY A 17 -22.91 9.88 3.46
N LEU A 18 -22.60 10.62 4.53
CA LEU A 18 -21.95 10.07 5.71
C LEU A 18 -22.94 9.28 6.57
N ASP A 19 -22.66 7.99 6.79
CA ASP A 19 -23.48 7.12 7.65
C ASP A 19 -22.99 7.01 9.09
N GLU A 20 -21.91 7.71 9.44
CA GLU A 20 -21.42 7.77 10.81
C GLU A 20 -22.39 8.59 11.68
N THR A 21 -22.86 7.96 12.77
CA THR A 21 -23.88 8.56 13.65
C THR A 21 -23.28 9.47 14.71
N CYS A 22 -22.00 9.26 15.03
CA CYS A 22 -21.22 10.08 15.94
C CYS A 22 -19.93 10.54 15.25
N PRO A 23 -20.03 11.36 14.17
CA PRO A 23 -18.88 11.73 13.37
C PRO A 23 -17.87 12.51 14.20
N ALA A 24 -16.59 12.37 13.87
CA ALA A 24 -15.51 13.03 14.56
C ALA A 24 -14.87 14.12 13.70
N PHE A 25 -14.52 15.22 14.36
CA PHE A 25 -13.94 16.40 13.75
C PHE A 25 -12.44 16.49 14.04
N SER A 26 -11.66 16.76 13.01
CA SER A 26 -10.21 16.97 13.10
C SER A 26 -9.83 18.25 12.38
N TRP A 27 -8.81 18.94 12.85
CA TRP A 27 -8.29 20.13 12.19
C TRP A 27 -6.80 20.31 12.44
N LYS A 28 -6.15 21.06 11.54
CA LYS A 28 -4.74 21.41 11.63
C LYS A 28 -4.58 22.89 11.95
N LEU A 29 -3.45 23.23 12.56
CA LEU A 29 -3.14 24.58 13.01
C LEU A 29 -1.92 25.11 12.24
N LYS A 30 -1.99 26.38 11.84
CA LYS A 30 -0.89 27.14 11.23
C LYS A 30 -0.71 28.45 11.98
N SER A 31 0.53 28.85 12.22
CA SER A 31 0.86 30.11 12.87
C SER A 31 2.26 30.57 12.46
N ASN A 32 2.54 31.86 12.65
CA ASN A 32 3.87 32.45 12.44
C ASN A 32 4.75 32.36 13.69
N HIS A 33 4.20 31.91 14.82
CA HIS A 33 4.96 31.65 16.04
C HIS A 33 5.52 30.22 16.02
N ASN A 34 6.71 30.05 16.60
CA ASN A 34 7.19 28.72 17.01
C ASN A 34 6.53 28.34 18.35
N ASN A 35 6.56 27.06 18.73
CA ASN A 35 5.97 26.55 19.98
C ASN A 35 4.48 26.90 20.14
N VAL A 36 3.72 26.72 19.07
CA VAL A 36 2.27 26.89 19.07
C VAL A 36 1.62 25.60 19.54
N VAL A 37 0.77 25.72 20.56
CA VAL A 37 0.00 24.65 21.19
C VAL A 37 -1.43 25.15 21.39
N GLN A 38 -2.41 24.33 21.05
CA GLN A 38 -3.81 24.65 21.39
C GLN A 38 -4.00 24.49 22.90
N GLU A 39 -4.62 25.48 23.54
CA GLU A 39 -5.01 25.39 24.95
C GLU A 39 -6.47 25.00 25.11
N LYS A 40 -7.34 25.51 24.23
CA LYS A 40 -8.77 25.21 24.24
C LYS A 40 -9.40 25.31 22.87
N CYS A 41 -10.52 24.62 22.68
CA CYS A 41 -11.31 24.69 21.47
C CYS A 41 -12.82 24.63 21.77
N ARG A 42 -13.63 25.02 20.79
CA ARG A 42 -15.10 24.87 20.79
C ARG A 42 -15.54 24.36 19.41
N VAL A 43 -16.40 23.35 19.40
CA VAL A 43 -17.01 22.78 18.20
C VAL A 43 -18.52 23.02 18.27
N ILE A 44 -19.06 23.62 17.23
CA ILE A 44 -20.49 23.92 17.10
C ILE A 44 -20.99 23.23 15.83
N VAL A 45 -22.08 22.48 15.96
CA VAL A 45 -22.78 21.87 14.83
C VAL A 45 -24.20 22.38 14.79
N SER A 46 -24.63 22.85 13.62
CA SER A 46 -25.95 23.44 13.42
C SER A 46 -26.71 22.76 12.28
N GLN A 47 -28.02 22.65 12.44
CA GLN A 47 -28.97 22.26 11.39
C GLN A 47 -29.88 23.45 11.11
N ASN A 48 -29.90 23.97 9.88
CA ASN A 48 -30.75 25.12 9.51
C ASN A 48 -30.62 26.31 10.49
N LYS A 49 -29.38 26.63 10.91
CA LYS A 49 -29.04 27.66 11.92
C LYS A 49 -29.47 27.35 13.36
N GLU A 50 -30.14 26.22 13.63
CA GLU A 50 -30.36 25.74 15.00
C GLU A 50 -29.14 24.93 15.46
N ILE A 51 -28.56 25.31 16.60
CA ILE A 51 -27.45 24.57 17.22
C ILE A 51 -27.98 23.21 17.71
N VAL A 52 -27.45 22.12 17.14
CA VAL A 52 -27.75 20.74 17.55
C VAL A 52 -26.66 20.15 18.43
N TYR A 53 -25.47 20.75 18.42
CA TYR A 53 -24.36 20.45 19.30
C TYR A 53 -23.51 21.70 19.53
N ASP A 54 -23.11 21.94 20.76
CA ASP A 54 -22.12 22.93 21.14
C ASP A 54 -21.32 22.33 22.28
N SER A 55 -20.01 22.16 22.06
CA SER A 55 -19.14 21.58 23.07
C SER A 55 -18.88 22.52 24.24
N GLY A 56 -19.18 23.82 24.10
CA GLY A 56 -18.55 24.87 24.89
C GLY A 56 -17.03 24.91 24.65
N PHE A 57 -16.33 25.81 25.35
CA PHE A 57 -14.87 25.74 25.36
C PHE A 57 -14.41 24.55 26.20
N ILE A 58 -13.64 23.65 25.59
CA ILE A 58 -12.98 22.52 26.22
C ILE A 58 -11.50 22.89 26.37
N GLU A 59 -10.96 22.82 27.59
CA GLU A 59 -9.51 22.92 27.83
C GLU A 59 -8.83 21.64 27.34
N THR A 60 -8.18 21.71 26.19
CA THR A 60 -7.54 20.56 25.54
C THR A 60 -6.58 20.99 24.44
N ASN A 61 -5.46 20.25 24.35
CA ASN A 61 -4.54 20.33 23.23
C ASN A 61 -4.84 19.30 22.13
N GLN A 62 -5.95 18.58 22.22
CA GLN A 62 -6.40 17.65 21.18
C GLN A 62 -7.01 18.43 20.02
N THR A 63 -6.55 18.15 18.80
CA THR A 63 -7.12 18.72 17.55
C THR A 63 -7.68 17.65 16.63
N LEU A 64 -7.59 16.37 17.02
CA LEU A 64 -7.98 15.22 16.22
C LEU A 64 -9.17 14.50 16.85
N TYR A 65 -10.10 14.04 16.02
CA TYR A 65 -11.17 13.11 16.34
C TYR A 65 -12.08 13.54 17.50
N HIS A 66 -12.46 14.82 17.54
CA HIS A 66 -13.50 15.32 18.45
C HIS A 66 -14.86 14.73 18.07
N LYS A 67 -15.29 13.68 18.78
CA LYS A 67 -16.56 12.98 18.55
C LYS A 67 -17.75 13.92 18.78
N TYR A 68 -18.69 13.93 17.83
CA TYR A 68 -20.00 14.54 17.98
C TYR A 68 -20.77 13.91 19.16
N LYS A 69 -21.35 14.76 20.03
CA LYS A 69 -22.13 14.33 21.22
C LYS A 69 -23.48 15.05 21.31
N GLY A 70 -23.97 15.59 20.19
CA GLY A 70 -25.21 16.35 20.14
C GLY A 70 -26.46 15.50 20.02
N LYS A 71 -27.54 16.13 19.57
CA LYS A 71 -28.81 15.46 19.24
C LYS A 71 -28.60 14.37 18.18
N SER A 72 -29.39 13.30 18.19
CA SER A 72 -29.34 12.27 17.14
C SER A 72 -29.42 12.88 15.74
N LEU A 73 -28.48 12.49 14.88
CA LEU A 73 -28.46 12.93 13.49
C LEU A 73 -29.65 12.35 12.72
N LYS A 74 -30.16 13.12 11.76
CA LYS A 74 -31.24 12.72 10.86
C LYS A 74 -30.64 12.26 9.53
N PRO A 75 -31.26 11.30 8.83
CA PRO A 75 -30.80 10.92 7.50
C PRO A 75 -30.94 12.08 6.50
N GLU A 76 -30.13 12.07 5.45
CA GLU A 76 -30.22 12.96 4.27
C GLU A 76 -30.14 14.46 4.61
N THR A 77 -29.46 14.79 5.70
CA THR A 77 -29.49 16.11 6.35
C THR A 77 -28.12 16.78 6.30
N LEU A 78 -28.09 18.05 5.89
CA LEU A 78 -26.90 18.90 5.94
C LEU A 78 -26.72 19.49 7.34
N TYR A 79 -25.49 19.44 7.84
CA TYR A 79 -25.06 20.02 9.11
C TYR A 79 -23.87 20.93 8.87
N ASP A 80 -23.95 22.18 9.36
CA ASP A 80 -22.84 23.13 9.36
C ASP A 80 -21.96 22.88 10.59
N VAL A 81 -20.64 22.96 10.45
CA VAL A 81 -19.65 22.77 11.50
C VAL A 81 -18.80 24.04 11.63
N GLU A 82 -18.67 24.55 12.85
CA GLU A 82 -17.77 25.64 13.20
C GLU A 82 -16.81 25.16 14.29
N VAL A 83 -15.52 25.46 14.11
CA VAL A 83 -14.48 25.18 15.10
C VAL A 83 -13.76 26.48 15.44
N VAL A 84 -13.64 26.75 16.72
CA VAL A 84 -12.81 27.83 17.29
C VAL A 84 -11.69 27.20 18.09
N SER A 85 -10.45 27.65 17.90
CA SER A 85 -9.25 27.21 18.62
C SER A 85 -8.51 28.43 19.17
N ILE A 86 -8.05 28.34 20.42
CA ILE A 86 -7.22 29.37 21.06
C ILE A 86 -5.90 28.73 21.46
N ASP A 87 -4.79 29.35 21.04
CA ASP A 87 -3.45 28.89 21.35
C ASP A 87 -2.87 29.51 22.64
N ASN A 88 -1.67 29.06 23.00
CA ASN A 88 -0.89 29.52 24.15
C ASN A 88 -0.36 30.96 24.05
N TYR A 89 -0.59 31.65 22.93
CA TYR A 89 -0.33 33.08 22.77
C TYR A 89 -1.62 33.92 22.93
N GLY A 90 -2.76 33.27 23.17
CA GLY A 90 -4.07 33.91 23.22
C GLY A 90 -4.60 34.28 21.83
N GLU A 91 -3.99 33.79 20.75
CA GLU A 91 -4.50 34.00 19.40
C GLU A 91 -5.64 33.02 19.10
N GLU A 92 -6.69 33.52 18.47
CA GLU A 92 -7.87 32.76 18.09
C GLU A 92 -7.84 32.45 16.59
N GLY A 93 -8.14 31.21 16.24
CA GLY A 93 -8.40 30.76 14.87
C GLY A 93 -9.78 30.15 14.76
N MET A 94 -10.44 30.35 13.61
CA MET A 94 -11.77 29.81 13.33
C MET A 94 -11.78 29.12 11.96
N ALA A 95 -12.53 28.01 11.84
CA ALA A 95 -12.82 27.34 10.58
C ALA A 95 -14.30 26.96 10.50
N HIS A 96 -14.82 26.97 9.28
CA HIS A 96 -16.15 26.49 8.94
C HIS A 96 -16.07 25.33 7.96
N GLY A 97 -16.94 24.36 8.13
CA GLY A 97 -17.14 23.22 7.25
C GLY A 97 -18.58 22.74 7.33
N TRP A 98 -18.88 21.62 6.71
CA TRP A 98 -20.19 20.99 6.78
C TRP A 98 -20.07 19.48 6.55
N PHE A 99 -21.12 18.73 6.82
CA PHE A 99 -21.26 17.35 6.34
C PHE A 99 -22.73 17.07 6.05
N GLU A 100 -22.98 16.16 5.12
CA GLU A 100 -24.34 15.70 4.82
C GLU A 100 -24.45 14.20 5.13
N THR A 101 -25.42 13.85 5.97
CA THR A 101 -25.68 12.45 6.30
C THR A 101 -26.25 11.68 5.12
N GLY A 102 -25.90 10.39 5.03
CA GLY A 102 -26.53 9.45 4.12
C GLY A 102 -27.86 8.95 4.66
N LEU A 103 -28.16 7.69 4.40
CA LEU A 103 -29.35 7.03 4.89
C LEU A 103 -29.24 6.60 6.36
N LEU A 104 -28.04 6.60 6.96
CA LEU A 104 -27.68 6.22 8.34
C LEU A 104 -28.00 4.77 8.75
N GLN A 105 -29.11 4.22 8.27
CA GLN A 105 -29.67 2.94 8.66
C GLN A 105 -30.31 2.27 7.44
N PRO A 106 -30.15 0.94 7.26
CA PRO A 106 -30.71 0.21 6.13
C PRO A 106 -32.20 0.41 5.89
N LYS A 107 -32.99 0.56 6.95
CA LYS A 107 -34.45 0.77 6.87
C LYS A 107 -34.88 2.04 6.12
N ASN A 108 -33.98 3.01 5.98
CA ASN A 108 -34.23 4.26 5.24
C ASN A 108 -34.03 4.09 3.73
N PHE A 109 -33.51 2.93 3.30
CA PHE A 109 -33.45 2.52 1.89
C PHE A 109 -34.74 1.77 1.53
N VAL A 110 -35.74 2.51 1.06
CA VAL A 110 -37.09 1.97 0.79
C VAL A 110 -37.24 1.41 -0.62
N ALA A 111 -36.30 1.70 -1.53
CA ALA A 111 -36.26 1.07 -2.85
C ALA A 111 -36.05 -0.45 -2.78
N ASP A 112 -36.35 -1.13 -3.88
CA ASP A 112 -36.17 -2.58 -4.00
C ASP A 112 -35.07 -2.91 -5.01
N PHE A 113 -34.37 -4.01 -4.75
CA PHE A 113 -33.42 -4.54 -5.74
C PHE A 113 -34.19 -5.06 -6.95
N ILE A 114 -33.69 -4.73 -8.14
CA ILE A 114 -34.25 -5.16 -9.42
C ILE A 114 -33.18 -5.90 -10.24
N THR A 115 -33.56 -6.98 -10.89
CA THR A 115 -32.75 -7.70 -11.88
C THR A 115 -33.41 -7.65 -13.26
N HIS A 116 -32.64 -7.89 -14.32
CA HIS A 116 -33.07 -7.73 -15.70
C HIS A 116 -34.08 -8.79 -16.15
N GLY A 117 -34.87 -8.53 -17.20
CA GLY A 117 -35.83 -9.50 -17.75
C GLY A 117 -35.24 -10.58 -18.67
N PHE A 118 -33.92 -10.58 -18.92
CA PHE A 118 -33.23 -11.57 -19.77
C PHE A 118 -32.86 -12.87 -19.04
N ASP A 119 -32.42 -13.87 -19.81
CA ASP A 119 -31.90 -15.15 -19.33
C ASP A 119 -30.62 -14.98 -18.47
N ASP A 120 -30.36 -15.93 -17.56
CA ASP A 120 -29.22 -15.90 -16.64
C ASP A 120 -27.85 -15.95 -17.37
N SER A 121 -27.82 -16.48 -18.60
CA SER A 121 -26.65 -16.51 -19.48
C SER A 121 -26.36 -15.19 -20.21
N LEU A 122 -27.06 -14.11 -19.89
CA LEU A 122 -26.81 -12.78 -20.45
C LEU A 122 -25.33 -12.37 -20.28
N GLU A 123 -24.61 -12.24 -21.40
CA GLU A 123 -23.22 -11.75 -21.44
C GLU A 123 -23.11 -10.21 -21.46
N PRO A 124 -23.96 -9.45 -22.19
CA PRO A 124 -23.90 -8.00 -22.18
C PRO A 124 -24.23 -7.39 -20.82
N ALA A 125 -23.65 -6.23 -20.52
CA ALA A 125 -24.03 -5.48 -19.33
C ALA A 125 -25.50 -5.04 -19.44
N ALA A 126 -26.28 -5.35 -18.40
CA ALA A 126 -27.69 -4.98 -18.34
C ALA A 126 -27.83 -3.48 -18.05
N VAL A 127 -28.78 -2.82 -18.70
CA VAL A 127 -29.09 -1.40 -18.49
C VAL A 127 -30.50 -1.28 -17.95
N PHE A 128 -30.65 -0.83 -16.70
CA PHE A 128 -31.93 -0.55 -16.06
C PHE A 128 -32.34 0.89 -16.34
N THR A 129 -33.55 1.09 -16.86
CA THR A 129 -34.01 2.40 -17.33
C THR A 129 -35.33 2.80 -16.71
N TYR A 130 -35.46 4.07 -16.37
CA TYR A 130 -36.71 4.68 -15.91
C TYR A 130 -36.77 6.14 -16.32
N SER A 131 -37.95 6.59 -16.75
CA SER A 131 -38.18 7.98 -17.17
C SER A 131 -39.21 8.62 -16.26
N PHE A 132 -38.97 9.87 -15.85
CA PHE A 132 -39.91 10.63 -15.04
C PHE A 132 -39.88 12.12 -15.40
N GLN A 133 -40.92 12.84 -14.97
CA GLN A 133 -41.01 14.28 -15.14
C GLN A 133 -40.87 15.00 -13.78
N SER A 134 -40.18 16.13 -13.79
CA SER A 134 -40.02 17.01 -12.63
C SER A 134 -40.38 18.44 -13.04
N ASN A 135 -41.63 18.83 -12.83
CA ASN A 135 -42.19 20.10 -13.33
C ASN A 135 -42.00 21.29 -12.38
N LYS A 136 -41.30 21.09 -11.27
CA LYS A 136 -41.10 22.08 -10.20
C LYS A 136 -39.63 22.47 -10.11
N LYS A 137 -39.35 23.65 -9.56
CA LYS A 137 -37.98 24.11 -9.35
C LYS A 137 -37.32 23.34 -8.21
N ILE A 138 -36.26 22.61 -8.54
CA ILE A 138 -35.51 21.75 -7.63
C ILE A 138 -34.65 22.61 -6.70
N LYS A 139 -34.75 22.34 -5.40
CA LYS A 139 -33.90 22.92 -4.35
C LYS A 139 -32.71 22.02 -4.05
N LYS A 140 -32.92 20.70 -3.98
CA LYS A 140 -31.90 19.70 -3.69
C LYS A 140 -32.31 18.36 -4.31
N ALA A 141 -31.36 17.65 -4.93
CA ALA A 141 -31.59 16.27 -5.34
C ALA A 141 -30.40 15.37 -5.00
N ARG A 142 -30.69 14.17 -4.48
CA ARG A 142 -29.69 13.16 -4.11
C ARG A 142 -30.08 11.82 -4.68
N ALA A 143 -29.09 11.07 -5.16
CA ALA A 143 -29.26 9.65 -5.50
C ALA A 143 -28.41 8.79 -4.58
N TYR A 144 -29.01 7.73 -4.04
CA TYR A 144 -28.39 6.67 -3.27
C TYR A 144 -28.43 5.41 -4.14
N VAL A 145 -27.28 4.92 -4.58
CA VAL A 145 -27.21 3.84 -5.59
C VAL A 145 -26.22 2.78 -5.19
N SER A 146 -26.59 1.51 -5.41
CA SER A 146 -25.73 0.35 -5.26
C SER A 146 -26.09 -0.72 -6.30
N ALA A 147 -25.28 -1.77 -6.40
CA ALA A 147 -25.52 -2.90 -7.28
C ALA A 147 -24.92 -4.20 -6.72
N LEU A 148 -25.54 -5.31 -7.06
CA LEU A 148 -24.93 -6.64 -7.02
C LEU A 148 -24.22 -6.85 -8.36
N GLY A 149 -22.96 -6.44 -8.42
CA GLY A 149 -22.19 -6.25 -9.64
C GLY A 149 -21.36 -4.98 -9.53
N MET A 150 -21.00 -4.39 -10.68
CA MET A 150 -20.50 -3.02 -10.75
C MET A 150 -21.44 -2.18 -11.59
N TYR A 151 -21.64 -0.91 -11.23
CA TYR A 151 -22.55 -0.04 -11.95
C TYR A 151 -21.96 1.28 -12.40
N LYS A 152 -22.57 1.80 -13.47
CA LYS A 152 -22.45 3.17 -13.96
C LYS A 152 -23.84 3.81 -13.94
N LEU A 153 -23.97 4.97 -13.31
CA LEU A 153 -25.19 5.78 -13.31
C LEU A 153 -25.11 6.87 -14.39
N GLU A 154 -26.17 6.96 -15.19
CA GLU A 154 -26.36 8.01 -16.18
C GLU A 154 -27.73 8.66 -16.00
N ILE A 155 -27.78 9.98 -16.18
CA ILE A 155 -29.00 10.76 -16.23
C ILE A 155 -28.97 11.62 -17.49
N ASN A 156 -30.03 11.57 -18.29
CA ASN A 156 -30.15 12.31 -19.54
C ASN A 156 -28.96 12.07 -20.48
N GLY A 157 -28.49 10.82 -20.53
CA GLY A 157 -27.35 10.38 -21.36
C GLY A 157 -25.98 10.87 -20.87
N LYS A 158 -25.87 11.40 -19.64
CA LYS A 158 -24.61 11.85 -19.04
C LYS A 158 -24.28 11.03 -17.81
N ARG A 159 -23.02 10.61 -17.69
CA ARG A 159 -22.48 9.98 -16.47
C ARG A 159 -22.69 10.90 -15.26
N VAL A 160 -23.18 10.34 -14.16
CA VAL A 160 -23.24 11.00 -12.87
C VAL A 160 -21.98 10.66 -12.08
N GLY A 161 -21.23 11.68 -11.66
CA GLY A 161 -19.96 11.52 -10.97
C GLY A 161 -18.87 10.88 -11.83
N ASP A 162 -17.75 10.51 -11.19
CA ASP A 162 -16.56 9.96 -11.83
C ASP A 162 -16.07 8.65 -11.18
N ILE A 163 -16.85 8.12 -10.23
CA ILE A 163 -16.53 6.88 -9.50
C ILE A 163 -16.52 5.71 -10.48
N ARG A 164 -15.45 4.93 -10.44
CA ARG A 164 -15.26 3.67 -11.17
C ARG A 164 -15.45 2.50 -10.22
N PHE A 165 -15.85 1.36 -10.76
CA PHE A 165 -16.06 0.11 -10.00
C PHE A 165 -17.03 0.23 -8.82
N ALA A 166 -17.96 1.20 -8.84
CA ALA A 166 -18.98 1.30 -7.81
C ALA A 166 -19.85 0.02 -7.81
N PRO A 167 -20.18 -0.58 -6.64
CA PRO A 167 -20.01 -0.02 -5.30
C PRO A 167 -18.70 -0.40 -4.57
N GLY A 168 -17.73 -1.01 -5.26
CA GLY A 168 -16.53 -1.59 -4.66
C GLY A 168 -16.68 -3.08 -4.36
N TRP A 169 -15.60 -3.71 -3.94
CA TRP A 169 -15.54 -5.10 -3.51
C TRP A 169 -15.58 -5.19 -1.99
N THR A 170 -16.72 -5.60 -1.46
CA THR A 170 -16.92 -5.92 -0.03
C THR A 170 -17.27 -7.39 0.13
N SER A 171 -17.33 -7.85 1.38
CA SER A 171 -17.92 -9.14 1.73
C SER A 171 -19.43 -9.11 1.51
N TYR A 172 -19.89 -9.24 0.25
CA TYR A 172 -21.29 -9.01 -0.16
C TYR A 172 -22.33 -9.89 0.55
N GLN A 173 -21.95 -10.85 1.38
CA GLN A 173 -22.87 -11.62 2.22
C GLN A 173 -23.34 -10.83 3.43
N GLU A 174 -22.55 -9.86 3.89
CA GLU A 174 -22.75 -9.10 5.13
C GLU A 174 -22.70 -7.58 4.91
N ARG A 175 -21.98 -7.13 3.88
CA ARG A 175 -21.65 -5.72 3.65
C ARG A 175 -21.71 -5.39 2.17
N LEU A 176 -22.47 -4.35 1.82
CA LEU A 176 -22.59 -3.81 0.46
C LEU A 176 -22.63 -2.29 0.53
N GLN A 177 -21.67 -1.61 -0.10
CA GLN A 177 -21.66 -0.14 -0.08
C GLN A 177 -22.73 0.44 -1.02
N TYR A 178 -23.28 1.59 -0.67
CA TYR A 178 -23.97 2.47 -1.62
C TYR A 178 -23.25 3.82 -1.71
N GLN A 179 -23.36 4.47 -2.86
CA GLN A 179 -22.79 5.80 -3.11
C GLN A 179 -23.89 6.85 -3.08
N THR A 180 -23.54 8.05 -2.65
CA THR A 180 -24.43 9.21 -2.68
C THR A 180 -23.96 10.21 -3.73
N TYR A 181 -24.84 10.61 -4.64
CA TYR A 181 -24.56 11.58 -5.69
C TYR A 181 -25.43 12.83 -5.53
N ASP A 182 -24.85 14.00 -5.78
CA ASP A 182 -25.60 15.25 -5.93
C ASP A 182 -26.17 15.36 -7.35
N LEU A 183 -27.49 15.36 -7.47
CA LEU A 183 -28.21 15.49 -8.73
C LEU A 183 -28.82 16.87 -8.98
N THR A 184 -28.64 17.81 -8.05
CA THR A 184 -29.39 19.07 -7.98
C THR A 184 -29.31 19.87 -9.28
N ASN A 185 -28.14 19.86 -9.93
CA ASN A 185 -27.88 20.60 -11.17
C ASN A 185 -27.87 19.73 -12.44
N ILE A 186 -28.25 18.44 -12.34
CA ILE A 186 -28.24 17.48 -13.45
C ILE A 186 -29.66 17.25 -13.99
N LEU A 187 -30.66 17.28 -13.10
CA LEU A 187 -32.05 17.04 -13.44
C LEU A 187 -32.65 18.16 -14.30
N SER A 188 -33.53 17.77 -15.20
CA SER A 188 -34.29 18.62 -16.13
C SER A 188 -35.80 18.40 -15.95
N ILE A 189 -36.65 18.97 -16.81
CA ILE A 189 -38.10 18.71 -16.75
C ILE A 189 -38.42 17.25 -17.10
N HIS A 190 -37.75 16.71 -18.12
CA HIS A 190 -37.82 15.30 -18.49
C HIS A 190 -36.50 14.66 -18.11
N ASN A 191 -36.56 13.53 -17.40
CA ASN A 191 -35.37 12.84 -16.94
C ASN A 191 -35.42 11.37 -17.33
N ASP A 192 -34.37 10.90 -17.98
CA ASP A 192 -34.11 9.49 -18.24
C ASP A 192 -32.96 9.02 -17.35
N ILE A 193 -33.22 8.04 -16.49
CA ILE A 193 -32.21 7.39 -15.66
C ILE A 193 -31.79 6.10 -16.36
N ALA A 194 -30.49 5.84 -16.41
CA ALA A 194 -29.93 4.56 -16.81
C ALA A 194 -28.89 4.08 -15.79
N ILE A 195 -29.02 2.84 -15.33
CA ILE A 195 -28.04 2.16 -14.48
C ILE A 195 -27.51 0.97 -15.28
N THR A 196 -26.27 1.08 -15.77
CA THR A 196 -25.61 -0.05 -16.44
C THR A 196 -24.94 -0.90 -15.37
N VAL A 197 -25.21 -2.21 -15.31
CA VAL A 197 -24.62 -3.14 -14.34
C VAL A 197 -23.90 -4.29 -15.05
N ALA A 198 -22.61 -4.44 -14.76
CA ALA A 198 -21.77 -5.55 -15.21
C ALA A 198 -21.52 -6.57 -14.08
N ASN A 199 -20.94 -7.72 -14.45
CA ASN A 199 -20.69 -8.84 -13.54
C ASN A 199 -19.87 -8.44 -12.31
N GLY A 200 -18.81 -7.63 -12.52
CA GLY A 200 -17.91 -7.16 -11.48
C GLY A 200 -17.39 -8.30 -10.59
N TRP A 201 -17.10 -8.00 -9.32
CA TRP A 201 -16.66 -9.03 -8.38
C TRP A 201 -17.79 -9.98 -7.93
N TRP A 202 -19.05 -9.56 -8.07
CA TRP A 202 -20.22 -10.34 -7.64
C TRP A 202 -20.41 -11.64 -8.43
N LYS A 203 -20.40 -11.53 -9.77
CA LYS A 203 -20.64 -12.64 -10.71
C LYS A 203 -19.41 -12.98 -11.56
N GLY A 204 -18.47 -12.06 -11.70
CA GLY A 204 -17.35 -12.19 -12.64
C GLY A 204 -16.40 -13.34 -12.33
N ILE A 205 -15.58 -13.68 -13.31
CA ILE A 205 -14.58 -14.73 -13.23
C ILE A 205 -13.38 -14.23 -12.42
N LEU A 206 -13.13 -14.84 -11.26
CA LEU A 206 -12.08 -14.44 -10.33
C LEU A 206 -11.21 -15.63 -9.87
N GLY A 207 -10.01 -15.28 -9.40
CA GLY A 207 -8.98 -16.21 -8.95
C GLY A 207 -8.39 -17.10 -10.04
N PHE A 208 -7.28 -17.76 -9.70
CA PHE A 208 -6.52 -18.65 -10.58
C PHE A 208 -7.19 -20.01 -10.82
N TYR A 209 -8.42 -20.20 -10.32
CA TYR A 209 -9.28 -21.33 -10.65
C TYR A 209 -10.26 -21.04 -11.79
N GLU A 210 -10.27 -19.82 -12.34
CA GLU A 210 -11.17 -19.36 -13.40
C GLU A 210 -12.65 -19.63 -13.10
N GLN A 211 -13.09 -19.30 -11.89
CA GLN A 211 -14.47 -19.51 -11.45
C GLN A 211 -15.22 -18.19 -11.37
N GLY A 212 -16.51 -18.20 -11.70
CA GLY A 212 -17.38 -17.05 -11.52
C GLY A 212 -18.51 -17.34 -10.53
N CYS A 213 -19.44 -16.37 -10.40
CA CYS A 213 -20.62 -16.48 -9.54
C CYS A 213 -20.30 -16.73 -8.06
N HIS A 214 -19.22 -16.14 -7.53
CA HIS A 214 -18.79 -16.31 -6.13
C HIS A 214 -19.87 -15.89 -5.11
N TYR A 215 -20.64 -14.86 -5.45
CA TYR A 215 -21.65 -14.27 -4.56
C TYR A 215 -23.07 -14.45 -5.08
N GLY A 216 -23.26 -14.41 -6.41
CA GLY A 216 -24.55 -14.71 -7.02
C GLY A 216 -24.47 -14.90 -8.53
N LYS A 217 -25.57 -15.41 -9.10
CA LYS A 217 -25.66 -15.80 -10.52
C LYS A 217 -26.25 -14.71 -11.43
N ARG A 218 -26.86 -13.68 -10.84
CA ARG A 218 -27.52 -12.58 -11.54
C ARG A 218 -27.09 -11.25 -10.97
N THR A 219 -26.95 -10.24 -11.83
CA THR A 219 -26.70 -8.88 -11.39
C THR A 219 -28.01 -8.19 -10.99
N ALA A 220 -27.92 -7.22 -10.08
CA ALA A 220 -29.07 -6.44 -9.65
C ALA A 220 -28.66 -4.99 -9.36
N ALA A 221 -29.60 -4.07 -9.49
CA ALA A 221 -29.44 -2.66 -9.13
C ALA A 221 -30.42 -2.27 -8.02
N ILE A 222 -30.02 -1.31 -7.19
CA ILE A 222 -30.93 -0.60 -6.29
C ILE A 222 -30.62 0.89 -6.33
N ALA A 223 -31.65 1.71 -6.50
CA ALA A 223 -31.51 3.16 -6.49
C ALA A 223 -32.68 3.85 -5.83
N GLN A 224 -32.38 4.88 -5.06
CA GLN A 224 -33.33 5.78 -4.44
C GLN A 224 -32.92 7.22 -4.73
N ILE A 225 -33.78 7.99 -5.38
CA ILE A 225 -33.56 9.40 -5.70
C ILE A 225 -34.57 10.24 -4.94
N ARG A 226 -34.07 11.12 -4.07
CA ARG A 226 -34.90 12.11 -3.35
C ARG A 226 -34.73 13.48 -4.00
N ILE A 227 -35.85 14.12 -4.30
CA ILE A 227 -35.92 15.48 -4.85
C ILE A 227 -36.70 16.34 -3.87
N GLU A 228 -36.09 17.44 -3.42
CA GLU A 228 -36.74 18.50 -2.66
C GLU A 228 -36.91 19.72 -3.56
N TYR A 229 -38.10 20.30 -3.56
CA TYR A 229 -38.45 21.47 -4.37
C TYR A 229 -38.45 22.77 -3.54
N GLU A 230 -38.37 23.92 -4.21
CA GLU A 230 -38.41 25.23 -3.55
C GLU A 230 -39.76 25.52 -2.85
N ASP A 231 -40.84 24.87 -3.28
CA ASP A 231 -42.17 24.97 -2.65
C ASP A 231 -42.30 24.09 -1.38
N GLY A 232 -41.25 23.35 -1.02
CA GLY A 232 -41.20 22.46 0.15
C GLY A 232 -41.75 21.06 -0.09
N SER A 233 -42.32 20.77 -1.27
CA SER A 233 -42.72 19.40 -1.63
C SER A 233 -41.52 18.52 -1.98
N GLN A 234 -41.72 17.20 -1.98
CA GLN A 234 -40.68 16.23 -2.26
C GLN A 234 -41.20 15.11 -3.17
N ASP A 235 -40.33 14.64 -4.07
CA ASP A 235 -40.53 13.41 -4.83
C ASP A 235 -39.50 12.36 -4.41
N LEU A 236 -39.91 11.10 -4.51
CA LEU A 236 -39.09 9.92 -4.24
C LEU A 236 -39.23 8.94 -5.41
N ILE A 237 -38.13 8.74 -6.13
CA ILE A 237 -38.06 7.76 -7.23
C ILE A 237 -37.24 6.57 -6.74
N CYS A 238 -37.83 5.38 -6.80
CA CYS A 238 -37.20 4.13 -6.35
C CYS A 238 -37.13 3.11 -7.48
N THR A 239 -36.12 2.26 -7.45
CA THR A 239 -36.14 0.99 -8.19
C THR A 239 -37.29 0.12 -7.71
N ASN A 240 -38.14 -0.31 -8.65
CA ASN A 240 -39.34 -1.13 -8.44
C ASN A 240 -39.71 -1.87 -9.75
N GLU A 241 -40.88 -2.50 -9.81
CA GLU A 241 -41.36 -3.27 -10.98
C GLU A 241 -41.72 -2.40 -12.21
N ASP A 242 -41.82 -1.08 -12.07
CA ASP A 242 -42.12 -0.16 -13.19
C ASP A 242 -40.88 0.15 -14.05
N TRP A 243 -39.69 -0.29 -13.60
CA TRP A 243 -38.46 -0.12 -14.35
C TRP A 243 -38.42 -1.10 -15.53
N MET A 244 -37.68 -0.69 -16.56
CA MET A 244 -37.40 -1.54 -17.72
C MET A 244 -35.91 -1.89 -17.75
N SER A 245 -35.56 -2.92 -18.51
CA SER A 245 -34.19 -3.34 -18.76
C SER A 245 -33.92 -3.51 -20.25
N THR A 246 -32.71 -3.17 -20.68
CA THR A 246 -32.19 -3.41 -22.03
C THR A 246 -30.71 -3.79 -21.95
N THR A 247 -30.02 -3.88 -23.08
CA THR A 247 -28.56 -3.99 -23.14
C THR A 247 -27.97 -2.84 -23.94
N GLY A 248 -26.74 -2.48 -23.61
CA GLY A 248 -26.01 -1.39 -24.24
C GLY A 248 -24.86 -1.86 -25.14
N PRO A 249 -23.92 -0.95 -25.44
CA PRO A 249 -22.75 -1.23 -26.28
C PRO A 249 -21.73 -2.14 -25.59
N ILE A 250 -21.75 -2.28 -24.26
CA ILE A 250 -20.87 -3.19 -23.52
C ILE A 250 -21.43 -4.62 -23.64
N ARG A 251 -20.83 -5.42 -24.52
CA ARG A 251 -21.30 -6.75 -24.92
C ARG A 251 -20.72 -7.89 -24.10
N TYR A 252 -19.59 -7.63 -23.46
CA TYR A 252 -18.90 -8.54 -22.57
C TYR A 252 -18.04 -7.70 -21.64
N SER A 253 -17.97 -8.08 -20.37
CA SER A 253 -17.21 -7.36 -19.36
C SER A 253 -16.75 -8.29 -18.25
N GLU A 254 -15.45 -8.56 -18.21
CA GLU A 254 -14.80 -9.30 -17.13
C GLU A 254 -13.55 -8.55 -16.67
N LEU A 255 -13.30 -8.57 -15.36
CA LEU A 255 -12.15 -7.89 -14.75
C LEU A 255 -10.81 -8.39 -15.31
N TYR A 256 -10.67 -9.71 -15.50
CA TYR A 256 -9.41 -10.31 -15.96
C TYR A 256 -9.31 -10.43 -17.48
N HIS A 257 -10.43 -10.61 -18.16
CA HIS A 257 -10.42 -10.90 -19.59
C HIS A 257 -10.57 -9.65 -20.48
N GLY A 258 -11.16 -8.57 -19.95
CA GLY A 258 -11.37 -7.30 -20.66
C GLY A 258 -12.82 -7.06 -21.07
N GLU A 259 -13.01 -6.02 -21.88
CA GLU A 259 -14.33 -5.53 -22.29
C GLU A 259 -14.51 -5.54 -23.82
N ILE A 260 -15.70 -5.92 -24.29
CA ILE A 260 -16.10 -5.77 -25.70
C ILE A 260 -17.11 -4.63 -25.79
N ILE A 261 -16.75 -3.56 -26.49
CA ILE A 261 -17.62 -2.40 -26.74
C ILE A 261 -17.99 -2.37 -28.23
N ASP A 262 -19.28 -2.46 -28.53
CA ASP A 262 -19.82 -2.45 -29.88
C ASP A 262 -20.79 -1.29 -30.11
N TYR A 263 -20.32 -0.25 -30.83
CA TYR A 263 -21.14 0.88 -31.26
C TYR A 263 -21.74 0.68 -32.67
N SER A 264 -21.49 -0.46 -33.32
CA SER A 264 -22.05 -0.76 -34.64
C SER A 264 -23.50 -1.26 -34.56
N ILE A 265 -23.90 -1.80 -33.41
CA ILE A 265 -25.24 -2.35 -33.17
C ILE A 265 -26.15 -1.33 -32.47
N SER A 266 -27.47 -1.50 -32.63
CA SER A 266 -28.47 -0.77 -31.87
C SER A 266 -28.74 -1.44 -30.52
N ASN A 267 -29.29 -0.69 -29.56
CA ASN A 267 -29.79 -1.25 -28.30
C ASN A 267 -30.80 -2.37 -28.57
N GLN A 268 -30.77 -3.40 -27.71
CA GLN A 268 -31.59 -4.59 -27.86
C GLN A 268 -33.01 -4.42 -27.30
N GLU A 269 -33.80 -5.49 -27.42
CA GLU A 269 -35.14 -5.66 -26.87
C GLU A 269 -35.26 -5.06 -25.45
N ILE A 270 -36.32 -4.30 -25.21
CA ILE A 270 -36.64 -3.77 -23.88
C ILE A 270 -37.51 -4.80 -23.16
N LYS A 271 -37.11 -5.21 -21.96
CA LYS A 271 -37.85 -6.17 -21.13
C LYS A 271 -38.19 -5.58 -19.76
N PRO A 272 -39.36 -5.91 -19.18
CA PRO A 272 -39.65 -5.53 -17.80
C PRO A 272 -38.59 -6.13 -16.86
N VAL A 273 -38.30 -5.42 -15.76
CA VAL A 273 -37.43 -5.95 -14.71
C VAL A 273 -38.18 -6.98 -13.86
N SER A 274 -37.47 -7.60 -12.92
CA SER A 274 -38.09 -8.39 -11.85
C SER A 274 -37.47 -7.99 -10.52
N LEU A 275 -38.26 -8.03 -9.44
CA LEU A 275 -37.73 -7.85 -8.09
C LEU A 275 -36.69 -8.94 -7.80
N PHE A 276 -35.62 -8.56 -7.12
CA PHE A 276 -34.53 -9.44 -6.71
C PHE A 276 -34.41 -9.41 -5.19
N GLU A 277 -34.48 -10.57 -4.56
CA GLU A 277 -34.38 -10.65 -3.11
C GLU A 277 -32.91 -10.61 -2.68
N TYR A 278 -32.55 -9.58 -1.92
CA TYR A 278 -31.25 -9.47 -1.26
C TYR A 278 -31.41 -8.73 0.07
N PRO A 279 -30.68 -9.10 1.13
CA PRO A 279 -30.91 -8.53 2.45
C PRO A 279 -30.46 -7.07 2.54
N LYS A 280 -31.42 -6.14 2.56
CA LYS A 280 -31.15 -4.69 2.62
C LYS A 280 -30.34 -4.27 3.85
N GLN A 281 -30.35 -5.06 4.93
CA GLN A 281 -29.54 -4.78 6.12
C GLN A 281 -28.03 -4.72 5.86
N ASN A 282 -27.57 -5.29 4.75
CA ASN A 282 -26.17 -5.28 4.35
C ASN A 282 -25.74 -3.93 3.74
N LEU A 283 -26.70 -3.06 3.38
CA LEU A 283 -26.41 -1.76 2.76
C LEU A 283 -25.80 -0.78 3.76
N ILE A 284 -24.64 -0.23 3.42
CA ILE A 284 -23.90 0.76 4.19
C ILE A 284 -23.41 1.91 3.29
N GLY A 285 -23.33 3.13 3.80
CA GLY A 285 -22.72 4.23 3.06
C GLY A 285 -21.23 3.99 2.77
N GLN A 286 -20.74 4.49 1.63
CA GLN A 286 -19.35 4.30 1.22
C GLN A 286 -18.34 4.87 2.24
N VAL A 287 -17.48 3.99 2.75
CA VAL A 287 -16.50 4.28 3.81
C VAL A 287 -15.18 4.78 3.25
N ASN A 288 -14.66 4.14 2.20
CA ASN A 288 -13.34 4.42 1.61
C ASN A 288 -13.40 5.41 0.43
N GLU A 289 -12.25 5.89 0.01
CA GLU A 289 -12.06 6.69 -1.19
C GLU A 289 -12.51 5.92 -2.44
N PRO A 290 -13.28 6.55 -3.35
CA PRO A 290 -13.73 5.90 -4.57
C PRO A 290 -12.55 5.61 -5.50
N VAL A 291 -12.67 4.55 -6.29
CA VAL A 291 -11.76 4.36 -7.43
C VAL A 291 -12.12 5.37 -8.52
N ARG A 292 -11.10 6.00 -9.12
CA ARG A 292 -11.26 7.00 -10.19
C ARG A 292 -10.21 6.78 -11.28
N ILE A 293 -10.40 7.46 -12.42
CA ILE A 293 -9.30 7.72 -13.35
C ILE A 293 -8.50 8.89 -12.78
N THR A 294 -7.34 8.61 -12.19
CA THR A 294 -6.53 9.61 -11.47
C THR A 294 -5.48 10.28 -12.35
N GLU A 295 -5.08 9.63 -13.44
CA GLU A 295 -4.08 10.13 -14.37
C GLU A 295 -4.35 9.63 -15.80
N ARG A 296 -3.97 10.42 -16.80
CA ARG A 296 -4.03 10.07 -18.22
C ARG A 296 -2.61 10.11 -18.79
N VAL A 297 -2.09 8.96 -19.22
CA VAL A 297 -0.72 8.79 -19.70
C VAL A 297 -0.75 8.61 -21.23
N PRO A 298 -0.16 9.52 -22.01
CA PRO A 298 -0.08 9.38 -23.46
C PRO A 298 0.90 8.27 -23.85
N VAL A 299 0.77 7.77 -25.08
CA VAL A 299 1.76 6.85 -25.66
C VAL A 299 3.13 7.54 -25.73
N LYS A 300 4.17 6.84 -25.25
CA LYS A 300 5.55 7.33 -25.29
C LYS A 300 6.23 6.97 -26.60
N GLN A 301 6.03 5.74 -27.08
CA GLN A 301 6.61 5.28 -28.34
C GLN A 301 5.76 4.19 -29.00
N VAL A 302 5.89 4.05 -30.31
CA VAL A 302 5.31 2.96 -31.11
C VAL A 302 6.44 2.02 -31.53
N ILE A 303 6.26 0.74 -31.29
CA ILE A 303 7.21 -0.34 -31.55
C ILE A 303 6.59 -1.28 -32.58
N HIS A 304 7.39 -1.77 -33.52
CA HIS A 304 7.00 -2.86 -34.41
C HIS A 304 7.75 -4.13 -34.01
N SER A 305 7.04 -5.15 -33.53
CA SER A 305 7.66 -6.39 -33.07
C SER A 305 8.18 -7.22 -34.24
N PRO A 306 9.17 -8.12 -34.04
CA PRO A 306 9.61 -9.04 -35.08
C PRO A 306 8.51 -9.98 -35.60
N LYS A 307 7.43 -10.19 -34.83
CA LYS A 307 6.22 -10.90 -35.27
C LYS A 307 5.28 -10.05 -36.13
N GLY A 308 5.59 -8.77 -36.36
CA GLY A 308 4.80 -7.85 -37.17
C GLY A 308 3.67 -7.13 -36.42
N GLU A 309 3.68 -7.17 -35.08
CA GLU A 309 2.68 -6.48 -34.26
C GLU A 309 3.03 -5.00 -34.12
N THR A 310 2.03 -4.12 -34.08
CA THR A 310 2.21 -2.72 -33.67
C THR A 310 1.93 -2.62 -32.18
N ILE A 311 2.91 -2.19 -31.40
CA ILE A 311 2.86 -2.13 -29.93
C ILE A 311 3.03 -0.67 -29.49
N LEU A 312 2.13 -0.19 -28.65
CA LEU A 312 2.25 1.07 -27.94
C LEU A 312 2.97 0.83 -26.62
N ASP A 313 4.04 1.57 -26.33
CA ASP A 313 4.68 1.62 -25.02
C ASP A 313 4.32 2.95 -24.35
N PHE A 314 3.68 2.86 -23.18
CA PHE A 314 3.31 4.02 -22.36
C PHE A 314 4.46 4.50 -21.45
N GLY A 315 5.56 3.75 -21.39
CA GLY A 315 6.77 4.09 -20.64
C GLY A 315 6.68 3.80 -19.14
N GLN A 316 5.54 3.31 -18.66
CA GLN A 316 5.25 3.03 -17.26
C GLN A 316 4.33 1.81 -17.16
N ASN A 317 4.66 0.86 -16.27
CA ASN A 317 3.75 -0.23 -15.89
C ASN A 317 2.71 0.28 -14.88
N MET A 318 1.43 0.13 -15.17
CA MET A 318 0.33 0.74 -14.42
C MET A 318 -0.92 -0.11 -14.46
N SER A 319 -1.81 0.06 -13.48
CA SER A 319 -3.20 -0.42 -13.58
C SER A 319 -4.05 0.63 -14.29
N ALA A 320 -4.56 0.30 -15.47
CA ALA A 320 -5.27 1.23 -16.34
C ALA A 320 -6.20 0.52 -17.32
N VAL A 321 -6.94 1.33 -18.08
CA VAL A 321 -7.58 0.97 -19.36
C VAL A 321 -7.17 1.97 -20.43
N VAL A 322 -7.23 1.60 -21.71
CA VAL A 322 -6.89 2.54 -22.79
C VAL A 322 -8.17 3.23 -23.30
N GLU A 323 -8.18 4.56 -23.26
CA GLU A 323 -9.14 5.38 -24.00
C GLU A 323 -8.68 5.47 -25.46
N ALA A 324 -9.58 5.18 -26.40
CA ALA A 324 -9.29 5.24 -27.83
C ALA A 324 -10.30 6.12 -28.57
N LYS A 325 -9.80 7.16 -29.25
CA LYS A 325 -10.60 8.05 -30.10
C LYS A 325 -10.39 7.67 -31.58
N LEU A 326 -11.38 7.01 -32.17
CA LEU A 326 -11.25 6.37 -33.48
C LEU A 326 -12.32 6.84 -34.47
N LYS A 327 -11.96 6.91 -35.75
CA LYS A 327 -12.90 7.17 -36.85
C LYS A 327 -12.66 6.18 -37.97
N LEU A 328 -13.32 5.03 -37.88
CA LEU A 328 -13.15 3.90 -38.78
C LEU A 328 -14.49 3.45 -39.37
N PRO A 329 -14.49 2.67 -40.47
CA PRO A 329 -15.72 2.13 -41.04
C PRO A 329 -16.55 1.36 -40.02
N LYS A 330 -17.87 1.40 -40.19
CA LYS A 330 -18.80 0.67 -39.32
C LYS A 330 -18.47 -0.83 -39.29
N GLY A 331 -18.42 -1.41 -38.10
CA GLY A 331 -18.11 -2.83 -37.88
C GLY A 331 -16.62 -3.15 -37.86
N THR A 332 -15.73 -2.16 -38.05
CA THR A 332 -14.28 -2.37 -37.89
C THR A 332 -13.98 -2.77 -36.46
N LYS A 333 -13.36 -3.92 -36.28
CA LYS A 333 -12.94 -4.47 -34.99
C LYS A 333 -11.49 -4.12 -34.72
N VAL A 334 -11.25 -3.46 -33.59
CA VAL A 334 -9.93 -3.08 -33.08
C VAL A 334 -9.70 -3.84 -31.77
N VAL A 335 -8.58 -4.54 -31.65
CA VAL A 335 -8.26 -5.36 -30.48
C VAL A 335 -7.00 -4.83 -29.80
N LEU A 336 -7.07 -4.64 -28.49
CA LEU A 336 -5.98 -4.17 -27.64
C LEU A 336 -5.61 -5.29 -26.66
N ARG A 337 -4.41 -5.87 -26.82
CA ARG A 337 -3.85 -6.88 -25.90
C ARG A 337 -2.81 -6.22 -25.00
N HIS A 338 -2.99 -6.33 -23.69
CA HIS A 338 -2.17 -5.64 -22.68
C HIS A 338 -1.10 -6.56 -22.10
N ALA A 339 0.09 -6.03 -21.82
CA ALA A 339 1.17 -6.76 -21.15
C ALA A 339 2.09 -5.84 -20.33
N GLU A 340 2.67 -6.38 -19.26
CA GLU A 340 3.70 -5.69 -18.48
C GLU A 340 5.03 -5.56 -19.22
N LEU A 341 5.35 -6.53 -20.10
CA LEU A 341 6.67 -6.72 -20.68
C LEU A 341 6.65 -7.05 -22.18
N LEU A 342 7.84 -6.90 -22.77
CA LEU A 342 8.21 -7.56 -24.02
C LEU A 342 9.18 -8.71 -23.70
N ASP A 343 9.15 -9.78 -24.50
CA ASP A 343 10.11 -10.88 -24.42
C ASP A 343 11.52 -10.48 -24.91
N GLU A 344 12.50 -11.37 -24.77
CA GLU A 344 13.89 -11.12 -25.18
C GLU A 344 14.05 -10.84 -26.69
N ASN A 345 13.02 -11.14 -27.50
CA ASN A 345 12.98 -10.86 -28.92
C ASN A 345 12.14 -9.61 -29.25
N GLY A 346 11.67 -8.86 -28.25
CA GLY A 346 10.87 -7.64 -28.44
C GLY A 346 9.41 -7.89 -28.84
N ASN A 347 8.85 -9.08 -28.61
CA ASN A 347 7.42 -9.36 -28.82
C ASN A 347 6.63 -9.21 -27.52
N LEU A 348 5.32 -9.00 -27.61
CA LEU A 348 4.46 -8.91 -26.44
C LEU A 348 4.53 -10.20 -25.60
N PHE A 349 4.80 -10.09 -24.30
CA PHE A 349 4.91 -11.23 -23.39
C PHE A 349 3.69 -11.32 -22.46
N THR A 350 2.89 -12.38 -22.59
CA THR A 350 1.64 -12.56 -21.82
C THR A 350 1.61 -13.84 -21.00
N THR A 351 2.69 -14.63 -20.95
CA THR A 351 2.70 -15.91 -20.22
C THR A 351 2.47 -15.72 -18.72
N ASN A 352 3.01 -14.65 -18.12
CA ASN A 352 2.83 -14.36 -16.69
C ASN A 352 1.42 -13.86 -16.33
N LEU A 353 0.57 -13.54 -17.31
CA LEU A 353 -0.85 -13.24 -17.09
C LEU A 353 -1.66 -14.50 -16.77
N ARG A 354 -1.07 -15.69 -16.97
CA ARG A 354 -1.69 -17.00 -16.83
C ARG A 354 -2.96 -17.10 -17.67
N THR A 355 -4.14 -17.16 -17.05
CA THR A 355 -5.41 -17.31 -17.76
C THR A 355 -6.12 -15.97 -18.04
N ALA A 356 -5.67 -14.88 -17.41
CA ALA A 356 -6.18 -13.54 -17.71
C ALA A 356 -5.86 -13.17 -19.17
N LYS A 357 -6.90 -12.79 -19.94
CA LYS A 357 -6.72 -12.41 -21.35
C LYS A 357 -6.24 -10.97 -21.49
N ALA A 358 -6.61 -10.10 -20.55
CA ALA A 358 -6.29 -8.67 -20.57
C ALA A 358 -6.49 -8.03 -21.95
N THR A 359 -7.65 -8.26 -22.58
CA THR A 359 -7.90 -7.90 -23.98
C THR A 359 -9.20 -7.12 -24.12
N ASP A 360 -9.11 -5.89 -24.62
CA ASP A 360 -10.28 -5.09 -24.95
C ASP A 360 -10.55 -5.13 -26.47
N THR A 361 -11.82 -5.10 -26.84
CA THR A 361 -12.26 -5.11 -28.25
C THR A 361 -13.23 -3.96 -28.51
N TYR A 362 -12.92 -3.14 -29.49
CA TYR A 362 -13.74 -2.00 -29.92
C TYR A 362 -14.30 -2.24 -31.31
N ILE A 363 -15.61 -2.07 -31.49
CA ILE A 363 -16.30 -2.23 -32.77
C ILE A 363 -16.96 -0.90 -33.17
N CYS A 364 -16.46 -0.31 -34.26
CA CYS A 364 -16.74 1.07 -34.64
C CYS A 364 -18.16 1.26 -35.22
N SER A 365 -18.77 2.41 -34.93
CA SER A 365 -20.10 2.80 -35.42
C SER A 365 -20.10 3.26 -36.89
N GLY A 366 -18.92 3.63 -37.42
CA GLY A 366 -18.77 4.34 -38.70
C GLY A 366 -18.67 5.86 -38.56
N LYS A 367 -18.72 6.38 -37.34
CA LYS A 367 -18.51 7.80 -37.00
C LYS A 367 -17.23 7.95 -36.17
N GLU A 368 -17.02 9.14 -35.60
CA GLU A 368 -16.02 9.32 -34.55
C GLU A 368 -16.56 8.70 -33.26
N ASP A 369 -15.84 7.69 -32.75
CA ASP A 369 -16.17 6.93 -31.56
C ASP A 369 -15.12 7.20 -30.47
N ILE A 370 -15.56 7.28 -29.21
CA ILE A 370 -14.67 7.31 -28.04
C ILE A 370 -14.92 6.03 -27.26
N PHE A 371 -13.96 5.13 -27.29
CA PHE A 371 -13.97 3.91 -26.50
C PHE A 371 -13.25 4.15 -25.18
N LEU A 372 -13.91 3.79 -24.09
CA LEU A 372 -13.33 3.77 -22.76
C LEU A 372 -13.98 2.61 -22.00
N PRO A 373 -13.28 1.48 -21.80
CA PRO A 373 -13.78 0.38 -20.98
C PRO A 373 -14.27 0.89 -19.63
N GLU A 374 -15.36 0.32 -19.10
CA GLU A 374 -16.04 0.81 -17.91
C GLU A 374 -15.76 -0.05 -16.67
N PHE A 375 -15.76 -1.37 -16.82
CA PHE A 375 -15.87 -2.33 -15.72
C PHE A 375 -14.69 -3.33 -15.66
N THR A 376 -13.60 -3.03 -16.36
CA THR A 376 -12.36 -3.80 -16.35
C THR A 376 -11.15 -2.92 -16.01
N SER A 377 -10.03 -3.54 -15.66
CA SER A 377 -8.72 -2.90 -15.49
C SER A 377 -7.62 -3.89 -15.87
N HIS A 378 -6.48 -3.40 -16.36
CA HIS A 378 -5.34 -4.22 -16.74
C HIS A 378 -4.06 -3.65 -16.12
N GLY A 379 -3.17 -4.51 -15.61
CA GLY A 379 -1.79 -4.14 -15.29
C GLY A 379 -0.89 -4.25 -16.53
N PHE A 380 -0.42 -3.13 -17.07
CA PHE A 380 0.40 -3.13 -18.28
C PHE A 380 1.29 -1.90 -18.44
N ARG A 381 2.30 -2.06 -19.31
CA ARG A 381 3.08 -0.97 -19.91
C ARG A 381 2.92 -0.94 -21.44
N TYR A 382 2.74 -2.12 -22.04
CA TYR A 382 2.71 -2.32 -23.48
C TYR A 382 1.32 -2.77 -23.93
N VAL A 383 0.88 -2.28 -25.09
CA VAL A 383 -0.38 -2.68 -25.71
C VAL A 383 -0.16 -3.00 -27.18
N ALA A 384 -0.41 -4.25 -27.59
CA ALA A 384 -0.45 -4.61 -29.00
C ALA A 384 -1.82 -4.25 -29.59
N ILE A 385 -1.81 -3.60 -30.76
CA ILE A 385 -3.02 -3.19 -31.49
C ILE A 385 -3.17 -4.01 -32.76
N GLU A 386 -4.39 -4.51 -32.97
CA GLU A 386 -4.80 -5.22 -34.17
C GLU A 386 -6.05 -4.58 -34.78
N GLY A 387 -6.21 -4.72 -36.11
CA GLY A 387 -7.42 -4.28 -36.82
C GLY A 387 -7.38 -2.86 -37.38
N ILE A 388 -6.25 -2.15 -37.25
CA ILE A 388 -6.02 -0.82 -37.84
C ILE A 388 -4.65 -0.80 -38.53
N ASP A 389 -4.61 -0.34 -39.78
CA ASP A 389 -3.36 0.00 -40.47
C ASP A 389 -2.96 1.46 -40.15
N ASN A 390 -1.66 1.74 -40.01
CA ASN A 390 -1.12 3.08 -39.70
C ASN A 390 -1.69 3.69 -38.40
N VAL A 391 -1.43 3.04 -37.27
CA VAL A 391 -1.85 3.50 -35.93
C VAL A 391 -1.31 4.91 -35.63
N ASP A 392 -2.20 5.87 -35.37
CA ASP A 392 -1.84 7.17 -34.78
C ASP A 392 -1.80 7.04 -33.24
N PRO A 393 -0.62 7.12 -32.60
CA PRO A 393 -0.51 6.97 -31.14
C PRO A 393 -1.27 8.04 -30.36
N ASN A 394 -1.56 9.21 -30.95
CA ASN A 394 -2.32 10.27 -30.27
C ASN A 394 -3.81 9.94 -30.08
N CYS A 395 -4.31 8.92 -30.78
CA CYS A 395 -5.65 8.42 -30.59
C CYS A 395 -5.81 7.58 -29.31
N PHE A 396 -4.71 7.23 -28.62
CA PHE A 396 -4.70 6.31 -27.48
C PHE A 396 -4.10 6.97 -26.24
N VAL A 397 -4.78 6.80 -25.11
CA VAL A 397 -4.33 7.31 -23.80
C VAL A 397 -4.63 6.26 -22.74
N ALA A 398 -3.63 5.89 -21.93
CA ALA A 398 -3.86 5.03 -20.77
C ALA A 398 -4.49 5.85 -19.64
N CYS A 399 -5.64 5.42 -19.16
CA CYS A 399 -6.40 6.00 -18.06
C CYS A 399 -6.11 5.20 -16.78
N VAL A 400 -5.20 5.71 -15.95
CA VAL A 400 -4.77 5.07 -14.69
C VAL A 400 -5.92 5.00 -13.70
N GLN A 401 -6.16 3.84 -13.10
CA GLN A 401 -7.28 3.58 -12.21
C GLN A 401 -6.80 3.11 -10.83
N HIS A 402 -7.16 3.84 -9.77
CA HIS A 402 -6.96 3.41 -8.38
C HIS A 402 -7.87 4.18 -7.40
N SER A 403 -7.96 3.70 -6.16
CA SER A 403 -8.62 4.44 -5.07
C SER A 403 -7.97 5.81 -4.92
N ASP A 404 -8.77 6.87 -4.94
CA ASP A 404 -8.30 8.26 -4.97
C ASP A 404 -7.91 8.76 -3.57
N TYR A 405 -6.94 8.09 -2.95
CA TYR A 405 -6.35 8.50 -1.69
C TYR A 405 -5.39 9.68 -1.88
N LYS A 406 -5.34 10.55 -0.87
CA LYS A 406 -4.51 11.75 -0.90
C LYS A 406 -3.02 11.39 -0.76
N ARG A 407 -2.20 11.84 -1.72
CA ARG A 407 -0.74 11.63 -1.78
C ARG A 407 0.00 12.92 -1.42
N ASP A 408 0.42 13.07 -0.18
CA ASP A 408 1.02 14.30 0.37
C ASP A 408 2.41 14.07 0.99
N THR A 409 3.16 13.12 0.43
CA THR A 409 4.53 12.83 0.85
C THR A 409 5.52 13.24 -0.23
N GLU A 410 6.61 13.87 0.18
CA GLU A 410 7.75 14.18 -0.67
C GLU A 410 8.96 13.35 -0.23
N PHE A 411 9.71 12.83 -1.19
CA PHE A 411 11.01 12.21 -0.96
C PHE A 411 11.89 12.47 -2.18
N GLU A 412 13.11 12.90 -1.91
CA GLU A 412 14.16 13.11 -2.90
C GLU A 412 15.53 12.94 -2.23
N CYS A 413 16.47 12.34 -2.93
CA CYS A 413 17.87 12.28 -2.50
C CYS A 413 18.81 12.56 -3.68
N SER A 414 20.12 12.61 -3.41
CA SER A 414 21.12 12.89 -4.45
C SER A 414 21.29 11.77 -5.49
N ASP A 415 20.78 10.56 -5.25
CA ASP A 415 20.89 9.43 -6.18
C ASP A 415 19.62 9.23 -7.00
N ALA A 416 19.76 9.28 -8.32
CA ALA A 416 18.64 9.18 -9.25
C ALA A 416 17.97 7.79 -9.25
N ASN A 417 18.71 6.72 -9.00
CA ASN A 417 18.16 5.37 -8.96
C ASN A 417 17.36 5.15 -7.67
N ILE A 418 17.81 5.68 -6.54
CA ILE A 418 17.02 5.64 -5.30
C ILE A 418 15.74 6.48 -5.43
N ASN A 419 15.80 7.62 -6.12
CA ASN A 419 14.59 8.39 -6.47
C ASN A 419 13.66 7.59 -7.41
N GLN A 420 14.22 6.81 -8.34
CA GLN A 420 13.43 5.91 -9.19
C GLN A 420 12.81 4.76 -8.39
N LEU A 421 13.52 4.21 -7.40
CA LEU A 421 13.00 3.18 -6.49
C LEU A 421 11.77 3.69 -5.73
N TRP A 422 11.85 4.89 -5.15
CA TRP A 422 10.72 5.55 -4.49
C TRP A 422 9.50 5.69 -5.42
N LYS A 423 9.73 6.10 -6.68
CA LYS A 423 8.67 6.19 -7.69
C LYS A 423 8.10 4.84 -8.08
N ASN A 424 8.94 3.81 -8.21
CA ASN A 424 8.49 2.45 -8.53
C ASN A 424 7.57 1.90 -7.45
N ILE A 425 7.87 2.18 -6.17
CA ILE A 425 7.00 1.82 -5.04
C ILE A 425 5.66 2.57 -5.12
N ASP A 426 5.63 3.88 -5.38
CA ASP A 426 4.38 4.64 -5.57
C ASP A 426 3.53 4.05 -6.70
N TRP A 427 4.12 3.78 -7.87
CA TRP A 427 3.41 3.16 -8.99
C TRP A 427 2.88 1.77 -8.69
N THR A 428 3.61 0.99 -7.88
CA THR A 428 3.16 -0.33 -7.42
C THR A 428 1.94 -0.18 -6.51
N MET A 429 1.95 0.78 -5.58
CA MET A 429 0.82 1.11 -4.68
C MET A 429 -0.41 1.53 -5.45
N ARG A 430 -0.24 2.47 -6.38
CA ARG A 430 -1.33 2.94 -7.23
C ARG A 430 -1.93 1.79 -8.04
N SER A 431 -1.11 0.91 -8.62
CA SER A 431 -1.61 -0.17 -9.46
C SER A 431 -2.48 -1.18 -8.70
N ASN A 432 -2.17 -1.39 -7.43
CA ASN A 432 -2.72 -2.49 -6.64
C ASN A 432 -3.78 -2.06 -5.62
N PHE A 433 -3.96 -0.76 -5.36
CA PHE A 433 -5.02 -0.26 -4.47
C PHE A 433 -6.26 0.14 -5.27
N ILE A 434 -7.02 -0.88 -5.71
CA ILE A 434 -8.31 -0.72 -6.40
C ILE A 434 -9.41 -1.23 -5.48
N ASP A 435 -9.92 -0.34 -4.63
CA ASP A 435 -10.94 -0.60 -3.59
C ASP A 435 -10.54 -1.58 -2.46
N ILE A 436 -9.60 -2.49 -2.74
CA ILE A 436 -8.92 -3.40 -1.82
C ILE A 436 -7.40 -3.41 -2.11
N PRO A 437 -6.54 -3.81 -1.15
CA PRO A 437 -5.10 -3.93 -1.36
C PRO A 437 -4.75 -5.24 -2.10
N MET A 438 -4.82 -5.23 -3.43
CA MET A 438 -4.57 -6.42 -4.26
C MET A 438 -3.09 -6.82 -4.24
N ASP A 439 -2.79 -8.11 -4.41
CA ASP A 439 -1.43 -8.62 -4.55
C ASP A 439 -0.76 -8.09 -5.83
N CYS A 440 -1.45 -8.24 -6.97
CA CYS A 440 -1.01 -7.84 -8.30
C CYS A 440 -2.17 -7.30 -9.15
N PRO A 441 -1.93 -6.51 -10.22
CA PRO A 441 -3.00 -5.89 -10.99
C PRO A 441 -3.28 -6.52 -12.37
N GLN A 442 -2.47 -7.48 -12.82
CA GLN A 442 -2.43 -7.95 -14.20
C GLN A 442 -3.01 -9.35 -14.40
N ARG A 443 -2.63 -10.35 -13.58
CA ARG A 443 -2.99 -11.76 -13.79
C ARG A 443 -4.35 -12.10 -13.17
N ASP A 444 -4.75 -13.36 -13.30
CA ASP A 444 -5.94 -14.00 -12.74
C ASP A 444 -5.84 -14.23 -11.21
N GLU A 445 -5.58 -13.16 -10.45
CA GLU A 445 -5.44 -13.20 -8.99
C GLU A 445 -6.04 -11.92 -8.39
N ARG A 446 -5.28 -10.82 -8.26
CA ARG A 446 -5.80 -9.50 -7.87
C ARG A 446 -6.62 -9.56 -6.58
N LEU A 447 -6.15 -10.34 -5.61
CA LEU A 447 -6.85 -10.62 -4.37
C LEU A 447 -6.23 -9.84 -3.22
N GLY A 448 -7.06 -9.52 -2.22
CA GLY A 448 -6.61 -8.82 -1.01
C GLY A 448 -5.85 -9.72 -0.06
N TYR A 449 -4.67 -10.23 -0.48
CA TYR A 449 -3.85 -11.11 0.35
C TYR A 449 -3.44 -10.40 1.65
N THR A 450 -3.81 -10.99 2.78
CA THR A 450 -3.69 -10.37 4.11
C THR A 450 -2.23 -10.18 4.54
N GLY A 451 -1.34 -11.13 4.21
CA GLY A 451 0.09 -11.05 4.51
C GLY A 451 0.84 -10.04 3.66
N ASP A 452 0.60 -10.02 2.34
CA ASP A 452 1.13 -8.98 1.45
C ASP A 452 0.73 -7.58 1.93
N THR A 453 -0.54 -7.44 2.32
CA THR A 453 -1.10 -6.20 2.84
C THR A 453 -0.39 -5.76 4.12
N GLU A 454 -0.26 -6.64 5.10
CA GLU A 454 0.27 -6.27 6.42
C GLU A 454 1.77 -6.00 6.39
N ILE A 455 2.55 -6.80 5.65
CA ILE A 455 3.99 -6.60 5.46
C ILE A 455 4.28 -5.27 4.75
N PHE A 456 3.51 -4.91 3.72
CA PHE A 456 3.76 -3.68 2.96
C PHE A 456 3.20 -2.42 3.62
N LEU A 457 2.27 -2.57 4.56
CA LEU A 457 1.56 -1.44 5.18
C LEU A 457 2.47 -0.36 5.80
N PRO A 458 3.56 -0.68 6.52
CA PRO A 458 4.49 0.32 7.03
C PRO A 458 5.00 1.26 5.92
N THR A 459 5.34 0.71 4.76
CA THR A 459 5.72 1.47 3.58
C THR A 459 4.55 2.25 3.00
N ALA A 460 3.41 1.61 2.76
CA ALA A 460 2.24 2.24 2.13
C ALA A 460 1.78 3.49 2.90
N LEU A 461 1.78 3.44 4.23
CA LEU A 461 1.42 4.56 5.10
C LEU A 461 2.38 5.76 4.98
N ASN A 462 3.55 5.60 4.36
CA ASN A 462 4.43 6.71 4.06
C ASN A 462 4.09 7.45 2.76
N TYR A 463 3.23 6.92 1.88
CA TYR A 463 2.92 7.55 0.57
C TYR A 463 1.62 8.36 0.57
N GLY A 464 0.66 8.07 1.45
CA GLY A 464 -0.62 8.77 1.45
C GLY A 464 -1.50 8.51 2.66
N ASN A 465 -2.64 9.19 2.69
CA ASN A 465 -3.68 8.97 3.70
C ASN A 465 -4.54 7.76 3.31
N LEU A 466 -4.38 6.66 4.03
CA LEU A 466 -5.04 5.37 3.79
C LEU A 466 -5.97 4.98 4.94
N ALA A 467 -6.33 5.94 5.82
CA ALA A 467 -7.12 5.66 7.01
C ALA A 467 -8.48 5.04 6.66
N LEU A 468 -9.22 5.63 5.72
CA LEU A 468 -10.54 5.12 5.34
C LEU A 468 -10.47 3.86 4.47
N PHE A 469 -9.48 3.77 3.58
CA PHE A 469 -9.19 2.57 2.80
C PHE A 469 -9.03 1.33 3.70
N PHE A 470 -8.13 1.39 4.70
CA PHE A 470 -7.93 0.26 5.60
C PHE A 470 -9.05 0.10 6.63
N ARG A 471 -9.72 1.17 7.08
CA ARG A 471 -10.92 1.03 7.94
C ARG A 471 -12.04 0.28 7.22
N LYS A 472 -12.24 0.50 5.91
CA LYS A 472 -13.19 -0.28 5.10
C LYS A 472 -12.76 -1.74 5.02
N TRP A 473 -11.52 -1.99 4.60
CA TRP A 473 -11.00 -3.36 4.42
C TRP A 473 -10.99 -4.17 5.72
N LEU A 474 -10.62 -3.55 6.86
CA LEU A 474 -10.67 -4.18 8.18
C LEU A 474 -12.09 -4.57 8.62
N ARG A 475 -13.12 -3.83 8.18
CA ARG A 475 -14.51 -4.19 8.48
C ARG A 475 -14.95 -5.40 7.64
N ASP A 476 -14.40 -5.59 6.44
CA ASP A 476 -14.62 -6.79 5.63
C ASP A 476 -13.85 -7.99 6.25
N LEU A 477 -12.60 -7.78 6.65
CA LEU A 477 -11.78 -8.80 7.34
C LEU A 477 -12.48 -9.32 8.61
N LYS A 478 -13.01 -8.40 9.44
CA LYS A 478 -13.68 -8.75 10.69
C LYS A 478 -14.89 -9.65 10.49
N VAL A 479 -15.68 -9.44 9.42
CA VAL A 479 -16.89 -10.25 9.16
C VAL A 479 -16.58 -11.59 8.50
N GLU A 480 -15.47 -11.70 7.76
CA GLU A 480 -15.05 -12.97 7.16
C GLU A 480 -14.22 -13.84 8.10
N GLN A 481 -13.64 -13.26 9.15
CA GLN A 481 -12.97 -14.01 10.21
C GLN A 481 -13.97 -14.94 10.91
N SER A 482 -13.63 -16.23 10.99
CA SER A 482 -14.43 -17.25 11.67
C SER A 482 -13.71 -17.87 12.86
N ASP A 483 -14.46 -18.38 13.83
CA ASP A 483 -13.87 -19.07 15.00
C ASP A 483 -13.33 -20.47 14.64
N ILE A 484 -13.70 -21.00 13.47
CA ILE A 484 -13.29 -22.32 13.00
C ILE A 484 -11.98 -22.24 12.21
N PHE A 485 -11.83 -21.18 11.39
CA PHE A 485 -10.75 -21.07 10.41
C PHE A 485 -9.86 -19.85 10.59
N GLY A 486 -10.15 -18.99 11.58
CA GLY A 486 -9.41 -17.76 11.79
C GLY A 486 -9.66 -16.73 10.69
N VAL A 487 -8.63 -15.95 10.39
CA VAL A 487 -8.63 -14.93 9.33
C VAL A 487 -8.29 -15.61 7.99
N PRO A 488 -9.04 -15.35 6.91
CA PRO A 488 -8.74 -15.93 5.60
C PRO A 488 -7.43 -15.38 5.00
N LEU A 489 -6.85 -16.11 4.04
CA LEU A 489 -5.65 -15.65 3.32
C LEU A 489 -5.90 -14.41 2.47
N THR A 490 -7.14 -14.22 2.00
CA THR A 490 -7.55 -13.09 1.17
C THR A 490 -8.83 -12.49 1.71
N VAL A 491 -8.96 -11.17 1.67
CA VAL A 491 -10.18 -10.45 2.04
C VAL A 491 -10.54 -9.45 0.93
N PRO A 492 -11.73 -9.56 0.30
CA PRO A 492 -12.74 -10.62 0.47
C PRO A 492 -12.29 -12.04 0.07
N ASP A 493 -12.82 -13.06 0.75
CA ASP A 493 -12.41 -14.46 0.63
C ASP A 493 -13.20 -15.21 -0.45
N ILE A 494 -12.59 -15.32 -1.63
CA ILE A 494 -13.08 -16.19 -2.70
C ILE A 494 -12.35 -17.54 -2.77
N LEU A 495 -11.20 -17.66 -2.09
CA LEU A 495 -10.39 -18.87 -2.11
C LEU A 495 -10.93 -19.92 -1.13
N ARG A 496 -11.65 -19.49 -0.09
CA ARG A 496 -12.22 -20.32 0.98
C ARG A 496 -11.15 -21.22 1.60
N THR A 497 -9.95 -20.67 1.75
CA THR A 497 -8.81 -21.37 2.32
C THR A 497 -8.92 -21.35 3.83
N HIS A 498 -9.15 -22.53 4.39
CA HIS A 498 -9.48 -22.74 5.80
C HIS A 498 -8.23 -23.11 6.62
N THR A 499 -7.27 -22.20 6.77
CA THR A 499 -6.03 -22.47 7.52
C THR A 499 -5.44 -21.23 8.20
N CYS A 500 -4.91 -21.42 9.41
CA CYS A 500 -4.14 -20.40 10.13
C CYS A 500 -2.71 -20.36 9.59
N VAL A 501 -2.40 -19.40 8.73
CA VAL A 501 -1.03 -19.11 8.31
C VAL A 501 -0.63 -17.79 8.95
N ASN A 502 0.31 -17.82 9.88
CA ASN A 502 0.82 -16.60 10.51
C ASN A 502 1.53 -15.74 9.48
N ILE A 503 1.66 -14.43 9.76
CA ILE A 503 1.81 -13.34 8.79
C ILE A 503 0.44 -12.95 8.20
N TRP A 504 -0.20 -13.85 7.43
CA TRP A 504 -1.51 -13.59 6.83
C TRP A 504 -2.62 -13.46 7.87
N HIS A 505 -2.67 -14.40 8.82
CA HIS A 505 -3.65 -14.39 9.90
C HIS A 505 -3.49 -13.20 10.85
N ASP A 506 -2.25 -12.75 11.03
CA ASP A 506 -1.89 -11.68 11.96
C ASP A 506 -2.29 -10.28 11.46
N ALA A 507 -2.73 -10.15 10.19
CA ALA A 507 -3.27 -8.90 9.65
C ALA A 507 -4.43 -8.35 10.48
N ALA A 508 -5.24 -9.21 11.13
CA ALA A 508 -6.29 -8.79 12.06
C ALA A 508 -5.76 -7.98 13.25
N ALA A 509 -4.54 -8.26 13.71
CA ALA A 509 -3.88 -7.53 14.80
C ALA A 509 -3.03 -6.36 14.28
N ILE A 510 -2.21 -6.61 13.27
CA ILE A 510 -1.14 -5.70 12.85
C ILE A 510 -1.68 -4.50 12.06
N VAL A 511 -2.60 -4.72 11.11
CA VAL A 511 -3.16 -3.63 10.30
C VAL A 511 -3.88 -2.56 11.14
N PRO A 512 -4.82 -2.86 12.05
CA PRO A 512 -5.45 -1.82 12.87
C PRO A 512 -4.46 -1.14 13.80
N TRP A 513 -3.45 -1.86 14.30
CA TRP A 513 -2.39 -1.29 15.13
C TRP A 513 -1.55 -0.26 14.36
N LEU A 514 -1.11 -0.57 13.14
CA LEU A 514 -0.32 0.34 12.32
C LEU A 514 -1.13 1.57 11.87
N VAL A 515 -2.41 1.39 11.53
CA VAL A 515 -3.34 2.51 11.24
C VAL A 515 -3.50 3.42 12.46
N TYR A 516 -3.69 2.84 13.66
CA TYR A 516 -3.72 3.61 14.91
C TYR A 516 -2.41 4.37 15.16
N GLN A 517 -1.26 3.71 15.02
CA GLN A 517 0.04 4.34 15.22
C GLN A 517 0.25 5.52 14.27
N LYS A 518 -0.11 5.37 13.00
CA LYS A 518 0.06 6.41 11.99
C LYS A 518 -0.85 7.60 12.18
N TYR A 519 -2.13 7.38 12.49
CA TYR A 519 -3.16 8.43 12.48
C TYR A 519 -3.63 8.88 13.87
N GLY A 520 -3.32 8.14 14.93
CA GLY A 520 -3.72 8.46 16.31
C GLY A 520 -5.20 8.20 16.63
N ASP A 521 -5.93 7.52 15.75
CA ASP A 521 -7.36 7.29 15.90
C ASP A 521 -7.67 6.03 16.70
N ILE A 522 -7.91 6.20 18.00
CA ILE A 522 -8.23 5.10 18.92
C ILE A 522 -9.48 4.32 18.46
N ARG A 523 -10.38 4.91 17.66
CA ARG A 523 -11.62 4.26 17.23
C ARG A 523 -11.36 3.05 16.33
N VAL A 524 -10.25 3.01 15.59
CA VAL A 524 -9.90 1.81 14.80
C VAL A 524 -9.63 0.62 15.73
N LEU A 525 -9.02 0.86 16.89
CA LEU A 525 -8.81 -0.15 17.91
C LEU A 525 -10.11 -0.53 18.60
N GLU A 526 -10.99 0.45 18.90
CA GLU A 526 -12.33 0.19 19.46
C GLU A 526 -13.15 -0.73 18.54
N GLU A 527 -13.15 -0.44 17.24
CA GLU A 527 -13.90 -1.20 16.23
C GLU A 527 -13.34 -2.61 16.01
N GLN A 528 -12.01 -2.77 16.10
CA GLN A 528 -11.32 -4.02 15.77
C GLN A 528 -10.93 -4.87 16.96
N TYR A 529 -11.13 -4.41 18.20
CA TYR A 529 -10.71 -5.15 19.41
C TYR A 529 -11.12 -6.62 19.40
N ASP A 530 -12.38 -6.91 19.08
CA ASP A 530 -12.89 -8.28 19.06
C ASP A 530 -12.24 -9.12 17.96
N SER A 531 -11.87 -8.52 16.82
CA SER A 531 -11.18 -9.22 15.73
C SER A 531 -9.73 -9.57 16.11
N ILE A 532 -9.02 -8.62 16.73
CA ILE A 532 -7.67 -8.81 17.29
C ILE A 532 -7.69 -9.91 18.35
N LEU A 533 -8.66 -9.85 19.26
CA LEU A 533 -8.84 -10.84 20.31
C LEU A 533 -9.09 -12.24 19.73
N ARG A 534 -10.01 -12.36 18.76
CA ARG A 534 -10.34 -13.63 18.12
C ARG A 534 -9.16 -14.21 17.34
N SER A 535 -8.32 -13.38 16.71
CA SER A 535 -7.15 -13.89 15.97
C SER A 535 -6.11 -14.48 16.92
N VAL A 536 -5.83 -13.79 18.03
CA VAL A 536 -4.90 -14.29 19.07
C VAL A 536 -5.44 -15.55 19.75
N GLU A 537 -6.71 -15.57 20.12
CA GLU A 537 -7.34 -16.74 20.75
C GLU A 537 -7.39 -17.94 19.80
N TYR A 538 -7.59 -17.73 18.50
CA TYR A 538 -7.52 -18.82 17.52
C TYR A 538 -6.11 -19.41 17.42
N THR A 539 -5.07 -18.57 17.34
CA THR A 539 -3.67 -19.03 17.36
C THR A 539 -3.35 -19.76 18.66
N HIS A 540 -3.85 -19.25 19.80
CA HIS A 540 -3.71 -19.89 21.10
C HIS A 540 -4.43 -21.25 21.16
N GLN A 541 -5.61 -21.38 20.56
CA GLN A 541 -6.34 -22.64 20.48
C GLN A 541 -5.56 -23.71 19.71
N LEU A 542 -4.86 -23.33 18.63
CA LEU A 542 -4.01 -24.24 17.86
C LEU A 542 -2.76 -24.65 18.64
N ALA A 543 -2.07 -23.68 19.24
CA ALA A 543 -0.82 -23.90 19.97
C ALA A 543 -1.02 -24.52 21.37
N GLY A 544 -2.21 -24.40 21.95
CA GLY A 544 -2.47 -24.67 23.37
C GLY A 544 -1.61 -23.79 24.28
N ASP A 545 -1.05 -24.38 25.33
CA ASP A 545 -0.07 -23.71 26.19
C ASP A 545 1.35 -23.62 25.57
N GLY A 546 1.54 -24.16 24.37
CA GLY A 546 2.83 -24.30 23.69
C GLY A 546 3.05 -23.30 22.55
N LEU A 547 3.99 -23.65 21.67
CA LEU A 547 4.28 -22.95 20.42
C LEU A 547 3.52 -23.58 19.25
N LEU A 548 3.35 -22.80 18.17
CA LEU A 548 2.95 -23.34 16.88
C LEU A 548 4.01 -24.31 16.37
N SER A 549 3.55 -25.42 15.78
CA SER A 549 4.40 -26.48 15.23
C SER A 549 3.73 -27.14 14.02
N ILE A 550 4.46 -28.01 13.34
CA ILE A 550 3.96 -28.78 12.20
C ILE A 550 2.77 -29.68 12.55
N GLU A 551 2.59 -30.01 13.82
CA GLU A 551 1.49 -30.87 14.29
C GLU A 551 0.16 -30.12 14.41
N ASN A 552 0.20 -28.80 14.56
CA ASN A 552 -0.98 -27.98 14.86
C ASN A 552 -1.23 -26.81 13.90
N SER A 553 -0.29 -26.51 12.98
CA SER A 553 -0.39 -25.36 12.07
C SER A 553 0.36 -25.58 10.76
N SER A 554 0.01 -24.81 9.73
CA SER A 554 0.68 -24.75 8.43
C SER A 554 1.22 -23.35 8.18
N GLN A 555 2.42 -23.23 7.62
CA GLN A 555 3.12 -21.95 7.49
C GLN A 555 3.76 -21.80 6.11
N PHE A 556 3.71 -20.59 5.54
CA PHE A 556 4.39 -20.26 4.28
C PHE A 556 5.82 -19.77 4.47
N GLY A 557 6.25 -19.51 5.71
CA GLY A 557 7.61 -19.07 6.02
C GLY A 557 7.98 -17.72 5.40
N ASP A 558 9.24 -17.56 5.04
CA ASP A 558 9.76 -16.32 4.43
C ASP A 558 9.57 -16.39 2.91
N TRP A 559 8.33 -16.16 2.48
CA TRP A 559 7.92 -16.35 1.10
C TRP A 559 8.86 -15.67 0.10
N LEU A 560 9.32 -16.43 -0.89
CA LEU A 560 10.25 -16.02 -1.96
C LEU A 560 11.68 -15.71 -1.51
N ALA A 561 12.10 -16.19 -0.34
CA ALA A 561 13.49 -16.15 0.07
C ALA A 561 14.41 -17.00 -0.83
N LEU A 562 15.68 -16.59 -0.93
CA LEU A 562 16.68 -17.17 -1.83
C LEU A 562 17.77 -17.98 -1.11
N ASP A 563 17.51 -18.36 0.14
CA ASP A 563 18.39 -19.19 0.99
C ASP A 563 17.95 -20.66 1.10
N ALA A 564 16.79 -21.03 0.53
CA ALA A 564 16.41 -22.43 0.37
C ALA A 564 17.27 -23.12 -0.71
N PRO A 565 17.73 -24.37 -0.50
CA PRO A 565 18.33 -25.16 -1.57
C PRO A 565 17.34 -25.31 -2.75
N LYS A 566 17.72 -24.80 -3.93
CA LYS A 566 16.91 -25.00 -5.15
C LYS A 566 17.02 -26.47 -5.61
N GLY A 567 15.87 -27.11 -5.81
CA GLY A 567 15.74 -28.44 -6.40
C GLY A 567 15.59 -28.36 -7.93
N PRO A 568 15.38 -29.49 -8.63
CA PRO A 568 15.01 -29.43 -10.04
C PRO A 568 13.63 -28.77 -10.18
N PHE A 569 13.55 -27.65 -10.89
CA PHE A 569 12.28 -26.99 -11.21
C PHE A 569 11.33 -27.98 -11.89
N ARG A 570 10.07 -28.01 -11.44
CA ARG A 570 9.04 -28.80 -12.11
C ARG A 570 8.58 -28.04 -13.34
N ILE A 571 8.67 -28.68 -14.52
CA ILE A 571 8.04 -28.18 -15.73
C ILE A 571 6.64 -28.79 -15.80
N GLN A 572 5.61 -27.96 -15.75
CA GLN A 572 4.23 -28.39 -15.96
C GLN A 572 3.61 -27.51 -17.04
N ASN A 573 3.17 -28.13 -18.14
CA ASN A 573 2.62 -27.44 -19.32
C ASN A 573 3.56 -26.38 -19.95
N GLY A 574 4.88 -26.54 -19.78
CA GLY A 574 5.89 -25.61 -20.31
C GLY A 574 6.33 -24.52 -19.33
N ASP A 575 5.66 -24.37 -18.19
CA ASP A 575 5.99 -23.40 -17.16
C ASP A 575 6.88 -23.99 -16.07
N LEU A 576 7.82 -23.18 -15.58
CA LEU A 576 8.62 -23.53 -14.40
C LEU A 576 7.81 -23.24 -13.14
N ARG A 577 7.68 -24.24 -12.26
CA ARG A 577 6.99 -24.10 -10.98
C ARG A 577 7.96 -24.47 -9.84
N PRO A 578 8.34 -23.50 -9.00
CA PRO A 578 9.05 -23.79 -7.76
C PRO A 578 8.16 -24.67 -6.87
N SER A 579 8.77 -25.66 -6.22
CA SER A 579 8.15 -26.45 -5.16
C SER A 579 7.84 -25.56 -3.93
N MET A 580 6.99 -26.05 -3.02
CA MET A 580 6.65 -25.28 -1.81
C MET A 580 7.89 -24.95 -0.97
N ASP A 581 8.78 -25.93 -0.75
CA ASP A 581 10.01 -25.76 0.03
C ASP A 581 10.95 -24.68 -0.54
N GLU A 582 10.93 -24.48 -1.87
CA GLU A 582 11.73 -23.43 -2.51
C GLU A 582 11.12 -22.04 -2.36
N LYS A 583 9.81 -21.94 -2.14
CA LYS A 583 9.12 -20.67 -1.90
C LYS A 583 9.14 -20.27 -0.43
N VAL A 584 9.15 -21.25 0.48
CA VAL A 584 9.07 -21.03 1.94
C VAL A 584 10.36 -20.45 2.54
N GLY A 585 11.49 -20.63 1.87
CA GLY A 585 12.80 -20.16 2.34
C GLY A 585 13.52 -21.11 3.29
N GLY A 586 14.76 -20.78 3.65
CA GLY A 586 15.61 -21.57 4.54
C GLY A 586 15.38 -21.29 6.03
N THR A 587 14.52 -20.31 6.36
CA THR A 587 14.16 -20.01 7.75
C THR A 587 13.10 -20.99 8.22
N ASP A 588 13.23 -21.51 9.46
CA ASP A 588 12.20 -22.36 10.04
C ASP A 588 10.84 -21.64 10.02
N PRO A 589 9.80 -22.19 9.36
CA PRO A 589 8.53 -21.49 9.20
C PRO A 589 7.80 -21.25 10.53
N PHE A 590 8.01 -22.12 11.52
CA PHE A 590 7.40 -21.99 12.84
C PHE A 590 8.16 -21.02 13.74
N LEU A 591 9.47 -20.80 13.51
CA LEU A 591 10.15 -19.64 14.10
C LEU A 591 9.43 -18.36 13.67
N ILE A 592 9.17 -18.18 12.37
CA ILE A 592 8.47 -16.99 11.86
C ILE A 592 7.04 -16.92 12.41
N GLY A 593 6.30 -18.03 12.35
CA GLY A 593 4.93 -18.09 12.86
C GLY A 593 4.83 -17.73 14.34
N ASN A 594 5.77 -18.20 15.17
CA ASN A 594 5.78 -17.87 16.61
C ASN A 594 6.29 -16.45 16.91
N VAL A 595 7.14 -15.85 16.06
CA VAL A 595 7.46 -14.40 16.13
C VAL A 595 6.18 -13.59 15.95
N TYR A 596 5.39 -13.92 14.94
CA TYR A 596 4.14 -13.23 14.62
C TYR A 596 3.06 -13.47 15.67
N TYR A 597 2.97 -14.69 16.22
CA TYR A 597 2.09 -14.97 17.36
C TYR A 597 2.42 -14.08 18.57
N LEU A 598 3.70 -13.98 18.94
CA LEU A 598 4.15 -13.07 19.99
C LEU A 598 3.82 -11.61 19.69
N TYR A 599 4.00 -11.18 18.43
CA TYR A 599 3.68 -9.82 18.03
C TYR A 599 2.18 -9.50 18.14
N SER A 600 1.31 -10.42 17.70
CA SER A 600 -0.14 -10.29 17.83
C SER A 600 -0.60 -10.26 19.30
N ILE A 601 0.00 -11.07 20.19
CA ILE A 601 -0.28 -11.00 21.64
C ILE A 601 0.16 -9.62 22.20
N ASP A 602 1.33 -9.12 21.79
CA ASP A 602 1.84 -7.83 22.24
C ASP A 602 0.94 -6.66 21.81
N ILE A 603 0.43 -6.70 20.58
CA ILE A 603 -0.56 -5.75 20.09
C ILE A 603 -1.85 -5.85 20.91
N LEU A 604 -2.37 -7.05 21.17
CA LEU A 604 -3.61 -7.23 21.91
C LEU A 604 -3.50 -6.66 23.34
N LYS A 605 -2.42 -6.96 24.08
CA LYS A 605 -2.26 -6.42 25.44
C LYS A 605 -2.09 -4.90 25.46
N LYS A 606 -1.41 -4.32 24.46
CA LYS A 606 -1.25 -2.86 24.31
C LYS A 606 -2.59 -2.21 23.98
N THR A 607 -3.34 -2.81 23.06
CA THR A 607 -4.68 -2.38 22.68
C THR A 607 -5.63 -2.44 23.87
N ALA A 608 -5.64 -3.54 24.62
CA ALA A 608 -6.43 -3.68 25.84
C ALA A 608 -6.09 -2.59 26.87
N SER A 609 -4.81 -2.30 27.05
CA SER A 609 -4.36 -1.20 27.93
C SER A 609 -4.86 0.17 27.48
N ILE A 610 -4.73 0.48 26.19
CA ILE A 610 -5.19 1.76 25.61
C ILE A 610 -6.70 1.92 25.78
N LEU A 611 -7.47 0.84 25.62
CA LEU A 611 -8.93 0.84 25.74
C LEU A 611 -9.42 0.66 27.20
N GLY A 612 -8.52 0.59 28.18
CA GLY A 612 -8.87 0.44 29.60
C GLY A 612 -9.37 -0.96 30.00
N LYS A 613 -9.15 -1.98 29.18
CA LYS A 613 -9.48 -3.39 29.45
C LYS A 613 -8.38 -4.06 30.28
N THR A 614 -8.30 -3.68 31.56
CA THR A 614 -7.17 -4.03 32.44
C THR A 614 -7.01 -5.53 32.69
N GLU A 615 -8.10 -6.29 32.75
CA GLU A 615 -8.06 -7.75 32.96
C GLU A 615 -7.46 -8.46 31.75
N ASP A 616 -7.91 -8.11 30.53
CA ASP A 616 -7.37 -8.64 29.28
C ASP A 616 -5.89 -8.27 29.12
N ALA A 617 -5.52 -7.01 29.38
CA ALA A 617 -4.14 -6.56 29.32
C ALA A 617 -3.21 -7.42 30.20
N LYS A 618 -3.65 -7.76 31.42
CA LYS A 618 -2.90 -8.64 32.32
C LYS A 618 -2.87 -10.09 31.81
N LYS A 619 -4.01 -10.65 31.41
CA LYS A 619 -4.11 -12.02 30.88
C LYS A 619 -3.14 -12.24 29.72
N TYR A 620 -3.12 -11.33 28.76
CA TYR A 620 -2.27 -11.46 27.57
C TYR A 620 -0.81 -11.05 27.81
N GLN A 621 -0.53 -10.24 28.84
CA GLN A 621 0.83 -10.07 29.34
C GLN A 621 1.38 -11.40 29.89
N ASP A 622 0.61 -12.10 30.73
CA ASP A 622 1.02 -13.39 31.28
C ASP A 622 1.18 -14.46 30.18
N LEU A 623 0.32 -14.44 29.16
CA LEU A 623 0.48 -15.30 27.97
C LEU A 623 1.77 -14.96 27.20
N TYR A 624 2.00 -13.68 26.90
CA TYR A 624 3.19 -13.22 26.18
C TYR A 624 4.48 -13.68 26.86
N ASP A 625 4.58 -13.50 28.17
CA ASP A 625 5.79 -13.86 28.92
C ASP A 625 6.06 -15.36 28.91
N ARG A 626 5.01 -16.20 29.01
CA ARG A 626 5.13 -17.66 28.89
C ARG A 626 5.58 -18.09 27.49
N ILE A 627 4.95 -17.56 26.44
CA ILE A 627 5.28 -17.92 25.05
C ILE A 627 6.68 -17.40 24.68
N LEU A 628 7.08 -16.22 25.15
CA LEU A 628 8.41 -15.67 24.90
C LEU A 628 9.49 -16.55 25.53
N GLN A 629 9.27 -17.04 26.75
CA GLN A 629 10.21 -17.95 27.40
C GLN A 629 10.35 -19.25 26.61
N GLN A 630 9.24 -19.84 26.14
CA GLN A 630 9.28 -21.05 25.32
C GLN A 630 9.95 -20.81 23.95
N PHE A 631 9.64 -19.69 23.30
CA PHE A 631 10.28 -19.29 22.04
C PHE A 631 11.79 -19.17 22.21
N GLN A 632 12.25 -18.54 23.30
CA GLN A 632 13.67 -18.42 23.60
C GLN A 632 14.32 -19.78 23.82
N ASP A 633 13.67 -20.68 24.55
CA ASP A 633 14.21 -22.01 24.86
C ASP A 633 14.28 -22.91 23.61
N GLU A 634 13.30 -22.80 22.69
CA GLU A 634 13.25 -23.56 21.43
C GLU A 634 14.22 -23.01 20.37
N TYR A 635 14.18 -21.70 20.13
CA TYR A 635 14.84 -21.12 18.96
C TYR A 635 16.18 -20.44 19.25
N ILE A 636 16.54 -20.23 20.52
CA ILE A 636 17.80 -19.58 20.91
C ILE A 636 18.56 -20.46 21.91
N THR A 637 19.64 -21.08 21.44
CA THR A 637 20.49 -21.91 22.30
C THR A 637 21.05 -21.11 23.48
N ASN A 638 21.41 -21.77 24.59
CA ASN A 638 22.10 -21.16 25.73
C ASN A 638 23.35 -20.34 25.38
N SER A 639 23.95 -20.62 24.22
CA SER A 639 25.13 -19.91 23.73
C SER A 639 24.80 -18.66 22.91
N GLY A 640 23.53 -18.36 22.63
CA GLY A 640 23.11 -17.22 21.80
C GLY A 640 23.12 -17.49 20.29
N ARG A 641 23.01 -18.76 19.85
CA ARG A 641 22.78 -19.11 18.43
C ARG A 641 21.29 -19.30 18.17
N VAL A 642 20.80 -18.73 17.08
CA VAL A 642 19.42 -18.87 16.60
C VAL A 642 19.29 -20.11 15.69
N VAL A 643 18.13 -20.77 15.70
CA VAL A 643 17.76 -21.82 14.72
C VAL A 643 17.79 -21.25 13.28
N SER A 644 18.09 -22.10 12.30
CA SER A 644 18.34 -21.80 10.86
C SER A 644 19.52 -20.85 10.54
N GLN A 645 19.86 -19.90 11.42
CA GLN A 645 20.93 -18.90 11.23
C GLN A 645 20.87 -18.14 9.88
N THR A 646 19.66 -17.96 9.33
CA THR A 646 19.39 -17.18 8.13
C THR A 646 19.40 -15.67 8.43
N GLN A 647 19.41 -14.85 7.38
CA GLN A 647 19.30 -13.40 7.52
C GLN A 647 17.98 -13.02 8.20
N THR A 648 16.87 -13.64 7.77
CA THR A 648 15.52 -13.42 8.29
C THR A 648 15.38 -13.84 9.76
N ALA A 649 15.84 -15.03 10.15
CA ALA A 649 15.75 -15.48 11.54
C ALA A 649 16.46 -14.50 12.49
N ALA A 650 17.67 -14.07 12.15
CA ALA A 650 18.42 -13.12 12.96
C ALA A 650 17.78 -11.72 12.97
N ALA A 651 17.28 -11.25 11.81
CA ALA A 651 16.59 -9.97 11.71
C ALA A 651 15.33 -9.94 12.58
N LEU A 652 14.45 -10.94 12.47
CA LEU A 652 13.21 -11.02 13.25
C LEU A 652 13.47 -11.03 14.76
N VAL A 653 14.36 -11.90 15.23
CA VAL A 653 14.68 -12.02 16.66
C VAL A 653 15.25 -10.72 17.23
N LEU A 654 16.03 -9.96 16.43
CA LEU A 654 16.59 -8.67 16.85
C LEU A 654 15.58 -7.53 16.73
N PHE A 655 14.76 -7.51 15.69
CA PHE A 655 13.79 -6.44 15.44
C PHE A 655 12.72 -6.40 16.53
N PHE A 656 12.14 -7.57 16.83
CA PHE A 656 11.08 -7.74 17.84
C PHE A 656 11.63 -7.88 19.27
N ASP A 657 12.92 -7.67 19.49
CA ASP A 657 13.56 -7.72 20.81
C ASP A 657 13.39 -9.07 21.56
N LEU A 658 13.22 -10.18 20.82
CA LEU A 658 12.90 -11.50 21.38
C LEU A 658 14.11 -12.20 22.02
N ALA A 659 15.33 -11.82 21.64
CA ALA A 659 16.54 -12.30 22.29
C ALA A 659 16.83 -11.56 23.60
N LYS A 660 17.31 -12.31 24.60
CA LYS A 660 17.90 -11.76 25.83
C LYS A 660 19.05 -10.82 25.45
N GLU A 661 19.19 -9.72 26.20
CA GLU A 661 20.15 -8.66 25.89
C GLU A 661 21.58 -9.17 25.69
N LYS A 662 22.02 -10.12 26.55
CA LYS A 662 23.35 -10.76 26.48
C LYS A 662 23.64 -11.50 25.16
N ASP A 663 22.60 -11.92 24.41
CA ASP A 663 22.74 -12.74 23.22
C ASP A 663 22.69 -11.89 21.92
N ARG A 664 22.18 -10.66 22.00
CA ARG A 664 21.90 -9.80 20.83
C ARG A 664 23.14 -9.50 19.99
N GLU A 665 24.25 -9.13 20.63
CA GLU A 665 25.51 -8.84 19.91
C GLU A 665 26.02 -10.06 19.14
N LYS A 666 25.87 -11.26 19.71
CA LYS A 666 26.28 -12.49 19.05
C LYS A 666 25.40 -12.82 17.84
N ILE A 667 24.09 -12.63 17.96
CA ILE A 667 23.13 -12.82 16.87
C ILE A 667 23.42 -11.81 15.75
N LEU A 668 23.67 -10.54 16.08
CA LEU A 668 24.08 -9.51 15.13
C LEU A 668 25.37 -9.89 14.39
N ASN A 669 26.38 -10.36 15.10
CA ASN A 669 27.64 -10.79 14.48
C ASN A 669 27.42 -11.99 13.54
N SER A 670 26.51 -12.91 13.88
CA SER A 670 26.12 -14.01 12.99
C SER A 670 25.42 -13.50 11.72
N LEU A 671 24.54 -12.51 11.84
CA LEU A 671 23.86 -11.86 10.71
C LEU A 671 24.87 -11.18 9.78
N ILE A 672 25.78 -10.37 10.34
CA ILE A 672 26.82 -9.68 9.57
C ILE A 672 27.72 -10.70 8.85
N LEU A 673 28.12 -11.78 9.53
CA LEU A 673 28.91 -12.83 8.90
C LEU A 673 28.16 -13.52 7.75
N ASN A 674 26.84 -13.74 7.88
CA ASN A 674 26.01 -14.27 6.80
C ASN A 674 25.97 -13.31 5.59
N LEU A 675 25.73 -12.03 5.83
CA LEU A 675 25.76 -10.98 4.80
C LEU A 675 27.12 -10.92 4.10
N VAL A 676 28.23 -10.95 4.85
CA VAL A 676 29.58 -10.93 4.25
C VAL A 676 29.84 -12.17 3.41
N LYS A 677 29.45 -13.37 3.88
CA LYS A 677 29.59 -14.63 3.10
C LYS A 677 28.76 -14.63 1.81
N THR A 678 27.64 -13.92 1.81
CA THR A 678 26.77 -13.75 0.64
C THR A 678 27.14 -12.51 -0.18
N LYS A 679 28.31 -11.89 0.07
CA LYS A 679 28.77 -10.67 -0.59
C LYS A 679 27.74 -9.53 -0.53
N LYS A 680 27.11 -9.38 0.64
CA LYS A 680 26.05 -8.41 0.95
C LYS A 680 24.81 -8.56 0.06
N GLN A 681 24.59 -9.74 -0.53
CA GLN A 681 23.34 -10.02 -1.24
C GLN A 681 22.25 -10.40 -0.25
N LEU A 682 21.06 -9.84 -0.47
CA LEU A 682 19.87 -10.26 0.25
C LEU A 682 19.57 -11.72 -0.06
N ARG A 683 19.19 -12.46 0.96
CA ARG A 683 18.64 -13.82 0.82
C ARG A 683 17.24 -13.93 1.40
N THR A 684 16.71 -12.82 1.88
CA THR A 684 15.41 -12.67 2.51
C THR A 684 14.27 -12.75 1.50
N GLY A 685 13.13 -13.29 1.95
CA GLY A 685 11.84 -13.20 1.28
C GLY A 685 11.08 -11.95 1.72
N PHE A 686 9.76 -11.99 1.64
CA PHE A 686 8.90 -10.85 1.98
C PHE A 686 9.11 -10.37 3.42
N VAL A 687 9.15 -11.29 4.38
CA VAL A 687 9.24 -10.97 5.80
C VAL A 687 10.62 -10.43 6.13
N GLY A 688 11.68 -11.13 5.71
CA GLY A 688 13.04 -10.71 6.03
C GLY A 688 13.42 -9.35 5.43
N THR A 689 12.89 -9.03 4.25
CA THR A 689 13.22 -7.80 3.51
C THR A 689 12.66 -6.54 4.18
N GLU A 690 11.49 -6.63 4.83
CA GLU A 690 10.94 -5.54 5.65
C GLU A 690 11.83 -5.25 6.87
N TYR A 691 12.20 -6.26 7.66
CA TYR A 691 12.80 -6.01 8.97
C TYR A 691 14.33 -5.85 8.97
N LEU A 692 15.04 -6.49 8.05
CA LEU A 692 16.52 -6.48 8.01
C LEU A 692 17.12 -5.06 7.92
N PRO A 693 16.64 -4.15 7.06
CA PRO A 693 17.20 -2.79 6.96
C PRO A 693 17.16 -2.01 8.27
N HIS A 694 16.05 -2.11 8.99
CA HIS A 694 15.86 -1.45 10.29
C HIS A 694 16.76 -2.04 11.36
N VAL A 695 16.95 -3.36 11.40
CA VAL A 695 17.89 -4.01 12.33
C VAL A 695 19.32 -3.51 12.10
N LEU A 696 19.80 -3.50 10.86
CA LEU A 696 21.14 -3.02 10.57
C LEU A 696 21.32 -1.56 11.00
N SER A 697 20.32 -0.71 10.79
CA SER A 697 20.40 0.70 11.19
C SER A 697 20.31 0.93 12.69
N ARG A 698 19.47 0.16 13.39
CA ARG A 698 19.33 0.18 14.86
C ARG A 698 20.62 -0.26 15.56
N PHE A 699 21.34 -1.23 14.99
CA PHE A 699 22.56 -1.82 15.56
C PHE A 699 23.86 -1.20 15.00
N ASN A 700 23.84 0.07 14.59
CA ASN A 700 25.01 0.81 14.12
C ASN A 700 25.72 0.19 12.90
N LYS A 701 24.97 -0.48 12.03
CA LYS A 701 25.40 -1.01 10.73
C LYS A 701 24.67 -0.31 9.58
N HIS A 702 24.35 0.98 9.75
CA HIS A 702 23.62 1.78 8.77
C HIS A 702 24.35 1.88 7.42
N GLN A 703 25.68 2.10 7.43
CA GLN A 703 26.47 2.10 6.20
C GLN A 703 26.45 0.73 5.49
N LEU A 704 26.47 -0.39 6.22
CA LEU A 704 26.33 -1.72 5.62
C LEU A 704 24.99 -1.88 4.90
N MET A 705 23.91 -1.32 5.46
CA MET A 705 22.62 -1.30 4.76
C MET A 705 22.68 -0.41 3.51
N GLY A 706 23.36 0.74 3.56
CA GLY A 706 23.64 1.54 2.38
C GLY A 706 24.38 0.74 1.29
N ASP A 707 25.40 -0.02 1.66
CA ASP A 707 26.14 -0.87 0.72
C ASP A 707 25.23 -1.94 0.07
N ILE A 708 24.26 -2.49 0.81
CA ILE A 708 23.26 -3.44 0.29
C ILE A 708 22.28 -2.74 -0.67
N LEU A 709 21.81 -1.54 -0.30
CA LEU A 709 20.89 -0.74 -1.11
C LEU A 709 21.50 -0.38 -2.47
N PHE A 710 22.82 -0.14 -2.53
CA PHE A 710 23.55 0.20 -3.75
C PHE A 710 23.99 -1.01 -4.60
N LYS A 711 23.63 -2.24 -4.22
CA LYS A 711 23.87 -3.42 -5.07
C LYS A 711 23.07 -3.30 -6.36
N ASP A 712 23.69 -3.63 -7.49
CA ASP A 712 23.09 -3.57 -8.84
C ASP A 712 23.09 -4.93 -9.55
N ASP A 713 23.47 -5.99 -8.85
CA ASP A 713 23.39 -7.39 -9.26
C ASP A 713 22.23 -8.10 -8.55
N CYS A 714 21.67 -9.13 -9.20
CA CYS A 714 20.58 -9.91 -8.60
C CYS A 714 21.08 -10.72 -7.39
N PRO A 715 20.34 -10.73 -6.26
CA PRO A 715 19.10 -9.99 -5.97
C PRO A 715 19.37 -8.59 -5.38
N SER A 716 18.74 -7.54 -5.93
CA SER A 716 18.76 -6.18 -5.39
C SER A 716 17.70 -5.28 -6.06
N TRP A 717 17.36 -4.16 -5.43
CA TRP A 717 16.43 -3.18 -6.01
C TRP A 717 16.99 -2.47 -7.24
N LEU A 718 18.29 -2.10 -7.23
CA LEU A 718 18.87 -1.38 -8.37
C LEU A 718 19.10 -2.30 -9.58
N TYR A 719 19.15 -3.61 -9.37
CA TYR A 719 19.11 -4.60 -10.45
C TYR A 719 17.82 -4.46 -11.29
N GLU A 720 16.65 -4.36 -10.64
CA GLU A 720 15.37 -4.17 -11.33
C GLU A 720 15.37 -2.85 -12.13
N ILE A 721 15.83 -1.76 -11.50
CA ILE A 721 15.90 -0.43 -12.13
C ILE A 721 16.83 -0.44 -13.34
N LYS A 722 17.99 -1.10 -13.24
CA LYS A 722 18.96 -1.25 -14.34
C LYS A 722 18.36 -1.99 -15.54
N LEU A 723 17.43 -2.91 -15.28
CA LEU A 723 16.67 -3.63 -16.31
C LEU A 723 15.43 -2.86 -16.81
N GLY A 724 15.19 -1.64 -16.32
CA GLY A 724 14.13 -0.75 -16.78
C GLY A 724 12.81 -0.90 -16.05
N ALA A 725 12.81 -1.46 -14.83
CA ALA A 725 11.64 -1.54 -13.97
C ALA A 725 11.05 -0.16 -13.64
N THR A 726 9.74 -0.05 -13.73
CA THR A 726 8.96 1.15 -13.35
C THR A 726 8.00 0.88 -12.19
N THR A 727 8.04 -0.33 -11.65
CA THR A 727 7.26 -0.90 -10.54
C THR A 727 8.15 -1.94 -9.85
N ILE A 728 7.77 -2.40 -8.67
CA ILE A 728 8.48 -3.46 -7.93
C ILE A 728 8.06 -4.83 -8.45
N TRP A 729 9.00 -5.76 -8.56
CA TRP A 729 8.73 -7.11 -9.07
C TRP A 729 8.41 -8.09 -7.94
N GLU A 730 7.68 -9.16 -8.26
CA GLU A 730 7.39 -10.26 -7.32
C GLU A 730 8.62 -11.11 -7.05
N LEU A 731 9.49 -11.28 -8.05
CA LEU A 731 10.73 -12.07 -7.95
C LEU A 731 11.93 -11.18 -8.25
N TRP A 732 12.94 -11.25 -7.39
CA TRP A 732 14.25 -10.63 -7.65
C TRP A 732 14.86 -11.09 -8.98
N ASP A 733 14.68 -12.37 -9.30
CA ASP A 733 15.14 -13.02 -10.52
C ASP A 733 13.99 -13.23 -11.52
N GLY A 734 13.00 -12.33 -11.58
CA GLY A 734 11.93 -12.42 -12.59
C GLY A 734 12.43 -12.29 -14.03
N MET A 735 13.49 -11.49 -14.23
CA MET A 735 14.20 -11.28 -15.48
C MET A 735 15.71 -11.44 -15.25
N ASN A 736 16.42 -12.04 -16.22
CA ASN A 736 17.87 -12.25 -16.17
C ASN A 736 18.65 -11.02 -16.70
N PRO A 737 19.98 -10.92 -16.46
CA PRO A 737 20.78 -9.78 -16.92
C PRO A 737 20.83 -9.60 -18.45
N ASP A 738 20.53 -10.64 -19.22
CA ASP A 738 20.43 -10.62 -20.68
C ASP A 738 19.02 -10.30 -21.19
N HIS A 739 18.13 -9.84 -20.30
CA HIS A 739 16.71 -9.58 -20.53
C HIS A 739 15.85 -10.80 -20.86
N SER A 740 16.38 -12.03 -20.78
CA SER A 740 15.53 -13.22 -20.84
C SER A 740 14.63 -13.31 -19.63
N ILE A 741 13.35 -13.59 -19.85
CA ILE A 741 12.34 -13.68 -18.78
C ILE A 741 12.34 -15.10 -18.23
N ASN A 742 12.38 -15.24 -16.90
CA ASN A 742 12.18 -16.54 -16.29
C ASN A 742 10.71 -16.95 -16.42
N LYS A 743 10.46 -18.11 -17.03
CA LYS A 743 9.12 -18.63 -17.37
C LYS A 743 8.40 -19.24 -16.17
N PHE A 744 8.52 -18.59 -15.01
CA PHE A 744 7.75 -18.96 -13.83
C PHE A 744 6.29 -18.57 -14.04
N ALA A 745 5.37 -19.47 -13.69
CA ALA A 745 3.94 -19.16 -13.74
C ALA A 745 3.54 -18.03 -12.76
N MET A 746 4.34 -17.81 -11.72
CA MET A 746 4.17 -16.78 -10.70
C MET A 746 5.34 -15.80 -10.83
N ASN A 747 5.19 -14.81 -11.71
CA ASN A 747 6.21 -13.83 -12.06
C ASN A 747 5.59 -12.48 -12.42
N SER A 748 5.00 -11.82 -11.42
CA SER A 748 4.44 -10.47 -11.55
C SER A 748 5.55 -9.42 -11.58
N PHE A 749 5.42 -8.40 -12.43
CA PHE A 749 6.33 -7.26 -12.49
C PHE A 749 5.74 -6.02 -11.81
N ASN A 750 4.73 -6.21 -10.94
CA ASN A 750 4.02 -5.16 -10.22
C ASN A 750 3.44 -5.69 -8.88
N GLN A 751 4.32 -5.96 -7.90
CA GLN A 751 4.01 -6.60 -6.62
C GLN A 751 4.66 -5.86 -5.45
N PHE A 752 4.03 -5.85 -4.28
CA PHE A 752 4.48 -5.12 -3.10
C PHE A 752 5.66 -5.69 -2.32
N GLY A 753 5.89 -7.00 -2.37
CA GLY A 753 6.68 -7.72 -1.37
C GLY A 753 8.06 -7.12 -1.08
N PHE A 754 8.79 -6.70 -2.12
CA PHE A 754 10.12 -6.08 -1.97
C PHE A 754 10.12 -4.55 -1.94
N GLY A 755 8.95 -3.91 -2.06
CA GLY A 755 8.78 -2.46 -1.95
C GLY A 755 8.88 -1.95 -0.51
N THR A 756 8.92 -2.86 0.47
CA THR A 756 9.06 -2.66 1.92
C THR A 756 10.24 -1.77 2.33
N ILE A 757 11.27 -1.68 1.49
CA ILE A 757 12.40 -0.76 1.69
C ILE A 757 11.99 0.71 1.78
N GLY A 758 10.82 1.09 1.26
CA GLY A 758 10.29 2.45 1.36
C GLY A 758 10.12 2.94 2.79
N ASP A 759 9.79 2.05 3.74
CA ASP A 759 9.70 2.42 5.16
C ASP A 759 11.07 2.78 5.74
N TRP A 760 12.12 2.06 5.37
CA TRP A 760 13.50 2.37 5.76
C TRP A 760 13.99 3.70 5.16
N LEU A 761 13.67 3.97 3.90
CA LEU A 761 14.03 5.24 3.24
C LEU A 761 13.42 6.45 3.99
N MET A 762 12.18 6.32 4.46
CA MET A 762 11.52 7.38 5.24
C MET A 762 12.04 7.45 6.69
N LYS A 763 12.07 6.32 7.40
CA LYS A 763 12.34 6.28 8.84
C LYS A 763 13.82 6.41 9.19
N GLU A 764 14.71 5.75 8.45
CA GLU A 764 16.14 5.68 8.80
C GLU A 764 17.00 6.63 7.97
N LEU A 765 16.80 6.67 6.64
CA LEU A 765 17.57 7.55 5.76
C LEU A 765 17.13 9.01 5.92
N ALA A 766 15.84 9.32 5.68
CA ALA A 766 15.29 10.65 5.92
C ALA A 766 15.08 10.97 7.42
N GLY A 767 15.01 9.94 8.26
CA GLY A 767 14.96 10.08 9.71
C GLY A 767 13.59 10.42 10.29
N ILE A 768 12.51 10.35 9.52
CA ILE A 768 11.16 10.76 9.95
C ILE A 768 10.48 9.59 10.67
N GLN A 769 10.40 9.65 12.00
CA GLN A 769 9.87 8.58 12.83
C GLN A 769 8.77 9.09 13.78
N GLN A 770 7.79 8.23 14.01
CA GLN A 770 6.72 8.45 14.97
C GLN A 770 7.17 7.95 16.37
N LEU A 771 6.90 8.72 17.43
CA LEU A 771 7.09 8.28 18.83
C LEU A 771 5.74 8.03 19.52
N ASP A 772 4.80 8.97 19.38
CA ASP A 772 3.43 8.83 19.87
C ASP A 772 2.44 8.67 18.71
N ALA A 773 1.33 7.96 18.92
CA ALA A 773 0.32 7.73 17.89
C ALA A 773 -0.13 9.05 17.22
N GLY A 774 -0.21 9.07 15.89
CA GLY A 774 -0.58 10.26 15.13
C GLY A 774 0.52 11.32 15.00
N TYR A 775 1.76 11.03 15.39
CA TYR A 775 2.89 11.98 15.40
C TYR A 775 2.73 13.16 16.38
N LYS A 776 1.95 13.00 17.45
CA LYS A 776 1.84 14.03 18.51
C LYS A 776 3.23 14.36 19.10
N LYS A 777 4.04 13.32 19.27
CA LYS A 777 5.48 13.37 19.45
C LYS A 777 6.14 12.57 18.33
N CYS A 778 7.19 13.12 17.74
CA CYS A 778 7.96 12.49 16.67
C CYS A 778 9.46 12.52 16.95
N LYS A 779 10.23 11.84 16.10
CA LYS A 779 11.68 11.83 16.11
C LYS A 779 12.18 12.15 14.70
N LEU A 780 13.17 13.04 14.62
CA LEU A 780 13.92 13.34 13.42
C LEU A 780 15.37 12.94 13.62
N ALA A 781 15.79 11.86 12.97
CA ALA A 781 17.14 11.31 13.09
C ALA A 781 17.71 10.90 11.73
N PRO A 782 17.93 11.87 10.81
CA PRO A 782 18.42 11.57 9.48
C PRO A 782 19.83 10.97 9.52
N LYS A 783 20.05 9.92 8.72
CA LYS A 783 21.35 9.24 8.61
C LYS A 783 21.66 9.07 7.14
N LEU A 784 22.67 9.79 6.64
CA LEU A 784 23.15 9.62 5.28
C LEU A 784 24.04 8.36 5.17
N VAL A 785 24.16 7.82 3.96
CA VAL A 785 25.09 6.74 3.59
C VAL A 785 25.98 7.20 2.45
N LYS A 786 27.19 6.62 2.32
CA LYS A 786 28.05 6.91 1.16
C LYS A 786 27.30 6.66 -0.15
N GLY A 787 27.42 7.58 -1.09
CA GLY A 787 26.62 7.66 -2.32
C GLY A 787 25.43 8.63 -2.22
N ILE A 788 24.98 8.98 -1.01
CA ILE A 788 23.86 9.91 -0.79
C ILE A 788 24.34 11.14 0.00
N THR A 789 24.54 12.26 -0.70
CA THR A 789 25.03 13.51 -0.10
C THR A 789 23.92 14.42 0.42
N TYR A 790 22.67 14.24 -0.06
CA TYR A 790 21.50 14.90 0.52
C TYR A 790 20.27 14.02 0.47
N VAL A 791 19.35 14.28 1.41
CA VAL A 791 17.99 13.75 1.44
C VAL A 791 17.05 14.89 1.83
N ASN A 792 15.92 14.99 1.12
CA ASN A 792 14.83 15.89 1.40
C ASN A 792 13.55 15.07 1.46
N ALA A 793 12.89 15.04 2.60
CA ALA A 793 11.63 14.34 2.74
C ALA A 793 10.63 15.12 3.58
N SER A 794 9.36 14.93 3.28
CA SER A 794 8.28 15.44 4.09
C SER A 794 7.07 14.51 4.09
N TYR A 795 6.33 14.55 5.18
CA TYR A 795 5.11 13.76 5.38
C TYR A 795 4.03 14.66 6.00
N GLU A 796 2.83 14.61 5.42
CA GLU A 796 1.66 15.30 5.97
C GLU A 796 1.07 14.47 7.12
N THR A 797 1.46 14.81 8.36
CA THR A 797 0.90 14.17 9.57
C THR A 797 -0.55 14.61 9.82
N PRO A 798 -1.29 13.91 10.69
CA PRO A 798 -2.59 14.41 11.17
C PRO A 798 -2.54 15.85 11.73
N TYR A 799 -1.38 16.31 12.21
CA TYR A 799 -1.18 17.67 12.74
C TYR A 799 -0.66 18.68 11.70
N GLY A 800 -0.22 18.22 10.52
CA GLY A 800 0.36 19.03 9.44
C GLY A 800 1.72 18.53 8.96
N LYS A 801 2.36 19.27 8.05
CA LYS A 801 3.65 18.91 7.43
C LYS A 801 4.78 18.77 8.47
N LEU A 802 5.37 17.59 8.53
CA LEU A 802 6.65 17.29 9.18
C LEU A 802 7.70 17.10 8.08
N ALA A 803 8.79 17.87 8.09
CA ALA A 803 9.79 17.84 7.01
C ALA A 803 11.21 17.88 7.55
N CYS A 804 12.11 17.21 6.83
CA CYS A 804 13.54 17.15 7.11
C CYS A 804 14.30 17.15 5.79
N ARG A 805 15.15 18.17 5.60
CA ARG A 805 16.18 18.20 4.58
C ARG A 805 17.54 18.16 5.27
N ILE A 806 18.41 17.25 4.85
CA ILE A 806 19.80 17.17 5.30
C ILE A 806 20.72 17.10 4.09
N GLU A 807 21.83 17.82 4.12
CA GLU A 807 22.85 17.84 3.08
C GLU A 807 24.23 17.92 3.70
N CYS A 808 25.14 17.06 3.23
CA CYS A 808 26.57 17.17 3.52
C CYS A 808 27.30 17.63 2.26
N LYS A 809 27.87 18.84 2.30
CA LYS A 809 28.54 19.44 1.15
C LYS A 809 29.70 20.32 1.59
N ALA A 810 30.84 20.16 0.93
CA ALA A 810 32.03 21.00 1.14
C ALA A 810 32.48 21.10 2.61
N GLY A 811 32.35 20.01 3.38
CA GLY A 811 32.73 19.98 4.80
C GLY A 811 31.71 20.63 5.74
N MET A 812 30.51 20.94 5.25
CA MET A 812 29.40 21.47 6.04
C MET A 812 28.24 20.48 6.06
N MET A 813 27.56 20.37 7.20
CA MET A 813 26.25 19.76 7.34
C MET A 813 25.20 20.86 7.41
N ILE A 814 24.19 20.78 6.56
CA ILE A 814 23.09 21.75 6.45
C ILE A 814 21.78 21.00 6.65
N CYS A 815 20.98 21.42 7.64
CA CYS A 815 19.72 20.79 7.98
C CYS A 815 18.59 21.81 8.08
N ASP A 816 17.49 21.57 7.35
CA ASP A 816 16.25 22.35 7.45
C ASP A 816 15.13 21.44 7.98
N ILE A 817 14.49 21.86 9.07
CA ILE A 817 13.46 21.08 9.77
C ILE A 817 12.18 21.90 9.89
N THR A 818 11.05 21.25 9.61
CA THR A 818 9.71 21.80 9.88
C THR A 818 8.95 20.84 10.79
N ILE A 819 8.44 21.35 11.92
CA ILE A 819 7.64 20.61 12.89
C ILE A 819 6.24 21.24 12.95
N PRO A 820 5.15 20.47 12.76
CA PRO A 820 3.80 21.01 12.71
C PRO A 820 3.34 21.55 14.07
N ALA A 821 2.45 22.54 14.03
CA ALA A 821 1.84 23.12 15.23
C ALA A 821 1.25 22.03 16.15
N ASN A 822 1.25 22.30 17.45
CA ASN A 822 0.69 21.41 18.47
C ASN A 822 1.42 20.06 18.64
N THR A 823 2.65 19.93 18.14
CA THR A 823 3.50 18.73 18.28
C THR A 823 4.89 19.06 18.83
N THR A 824 5.64 18.02 19.21
CA THR A 824 7.05 18.10 19.60
C THR A 824 7.87 17.04 18.87
N CYS A 825 9.19 17.29 18.77
CA CYS A 825 10.10 16.41 18.05
C CYS A 825 11.43 16.23 18.81
N ASP A 826 11.88 15.00 18.99
CA ASP A 826 13.24 14.71 19.43
C ASP A 826 14.16 14.66 18.20
N VAL A 827 15.09 15.61 18.09
CA VAL A 827 15.95 15.81 16.93
C VAL A 827 17.37 15.29 17.22
N TYR A 828 17.87 14.39 16.38
CA TYR A 828 19.19 13.78 16.44
C TYR A 828 19.94 14.08 15.15
N LEU A 829 20.65 15.21 15.11
CA LEU A 829 21.51 15.56 13.98
C LEU A 829 22.89 14.90 14.10
N PRO A 830 23.55 14.51 13.00
CA PRO A 830 24.88 13.89 13.05
C PRO A 830 25.90 14.75 13.80
N GLN A 831 26.71 14.15 14.67
CA GLN A 831 27.75 14.84 15.46
C GLN A 831 27.21 15.94 16.41
N ARG A 832 25.92 15.90 16.76
CA ARG A 832 25.31 16.78 17.75
C ARG A 832 24.59 15.98 18.83
N ASP A 833 24.41 16.60 19.99
CA ASP A 833 23.53 16.07 21.03
C ASP A 833 22.07 16.18 20.60
N MET A 834 21.23 15.34 21.22
CA MET A 834 19.79 15.37 20.98
C MET A 834 19.18 16.66 21.54
N GLU A 835 18.28 17.27 20.76
CA GLU A 835 17.50 18.44 21.16
C GLU A 835 16.00 18.16 20.98
N THR A 836 15.18 18.41 22.01
CA THR A 836 13.72 18.37 21.86
C THR A 836 13.22 19.73 21.37
N LEU A 837 12.77 19.78 20.13
CA LEU A 837 12.18 20.96 19.51
C LEU A 837 10.65 20.92 19.58
N ARG A 838 10.04 22.09 19.47
CA ARG A 838 8.59 22.24 19.38
C ARG A 838 8.22 22.63 17.95
N SER A 839 6.94 22.90 17.69
CA SER A 839 6.50 23.37 16.39
C SER A 839 7.26 24.60 15.90
N GLY A 840 7.53 24.66 14.59
CA GLY A 840 8.29 25.74 13.98
C GLY A 840 9.15 25.29 12.80
N SER A 841 9.94 26.23 12.30
CA SER A 841 10.96 25.99 11.28
C SER A 841 12.34 26.29 11.82
N TYR A 842 13.28 25.39 11.59
CA TYR A 842 14.61 25.42 12.17
C TYR A 842 15.65 25.17 11.08
N HIS A 843 16.76 25.90 11.18
CA HIS A 843 17.90 25.78 10.28
C HIS A 843 19.17 25.54 11.12
N PHE A 844 19.94 24.53 10.73
CA PHE A 844 21.22 24.19 11.35
C PHE A 844 22.29 24.13 10.28
N GLU A 845 23.45 24.73 10.56
CA GLU A 845 24.62 24.69 9.70
C GLU A 845 25.87 24.56 10.58
N TYR A 846 26.71 23.56 10.32
CA TYR A 846 27.93 23.30 11.09
C TYR A 846 28.99 22.53 10.30
N GLU A 847 30.25 22.73 10.66
CA GLU A 847 31.38 22.03 10.06
C GLU A 847 31.35 20.52 10.40
N THR A 848 31.75 19.69 9.44
CA THR A 848 31.81 18.24 9.58
C THR A 848 32.97 17.62 8.81
N GLU A 849 33.59 16.61 9.41
CA GLU A 849 34.56 15.73 8.76
C GLU A 849 33.90 14.56 8.01
N LEU A 850 32.58 14.36 8.17
CA LEU A 850 31.85 13.31 7.46
C LEU A 850 31.88 13.56 5.95
N ARG A 851 31.93 12.48 5.18
CA ARG A 851 31.94 12.48 3.71
C ARG A 851 31.01 11.39 3.21
N PHE A 852 30.12 11.75 2.30
CA PHE A 852 29.08 10.87 1.76
C PHE A 852 29.14 10.76 0.24
N GLU A 853 30.14 11.36 -0.39
CA GLU A 853 30.46 11.08 -1.79
C GLU A 853 30.79 9.60 -1.99
N SER A 854 30.53 9.08 -3.19
CA SER A 854 30.89 7.71 -3.54
C SER A 854 32.40 7.52 -3.39
N ALA A 855 32.81 6.46 -2.69
CA ALA A 855 34.21 6.10 -2.52
C ALA A 855 34.59 4.99 -3.51
N THR A 856 35.71 5.14 -4.21
CA THR A 856 36.23 4.12 -5.14
C THR A 856 36.76 2.90 -4.40
N TYR A 857 37.35 3.12 -3.23
CA TYR A 857 37.81 2.07 -2.34
C TYR A 857 36.93 2.01 -1.09
N SER A 858 36.63 0.80 -0.63
CA SER A 858 35.81 0.55 0.56
C SER A 858 36.29 -0.70 1.28
N GLU A 859 35.59 -1.11 2.34
CA GLU A 859 35.89 -2.39 2.99
C GLU A 859 35.65 -3.60 2.07
N ASP A 860 34.95 -3.42 0.95
CA ASP A 860 34.76 -4.45 -0.09
C ASP A 860 35.96 -4.58 -1.03
N SER A 861 36.86 -3.58 -1.06
CA SER A 861 38.10 -3.67 -1.80
C SER A 861 38.96 -4.81 -1.25
N THR A 862 39.53 -5.62 -2.13
CA THR A 862 40.45 -6.67 -1.67
C THR A 862 41.72 -6.03 -1.11
N LEU A 863 42.29 -6.63 -0.07
CA LEU A 863 43.56 -6.14 0.49
C LEU A 863 44.66 -6.09 -0.59
N ARG A 864 44.65 -7.04 -1.54
CA ARG A 864 45.55 -7.03 -2.69
C ARG A 864 45.33 -5.83 -3.59
N ASP A 865 44.09 -5.44 -3.85
CA ASP A 865 43.81 -4.27 -4.69
C ASP A 865 44.34 -3.01 -4.03
N LEU A 866 44.12 -2.82 -2.72
CA LEU A 866 44.70 -1.70 -1.97
C LEU A 866 46.24 -1.71 -2.03
N MET A 867 46.86 -2.88 -1.84
CA MET A 867 48.33 -3.04 -1.87
C MET A 867 48.97 -2.82 -3.25
N LYS A 868 48.21 -2.78 -4.35
CA LYS A 868 48.75 -2.40 -5.67
C LYS A 868 49.14 -0.92 -5.72
N HIS A 869 48.55 -0.10 -4.86
CA HIS A 869 48.83 1.33 -4.78
C HIS A 869 50.04 1.57 -3.91
N LYS A 870 51.03 2.29 -4.46
CA LYS A 870 52.30 2.53 -3.80
C LYS A 870 52.11 3.20 -2.45
N GLU A 871 51.24 4.21 -2.35
CA GLU A 871 51.03 4.98 -1.14
C GLU A 871 50.41 4.13 -0.01
N ALA A 872 49.39 3.33 -0.34
CA ALA A 872 48.77 2.41 0.61
C ALA A 872 49.75 1.31 1.05
N MET A 873 50.56 0.78 0.12
CA MET A 873 51.58 -0.23 0.45
C MET A 873 52.72 0.34 1.29
N ASP A 874 53.19 1.55 0.99
CA ASP A 874 54.22 2.24 1.78
C ASP A 874 53.72 2.49 3.21
N TYR A 875 52.45 2.93 3.37
CA TYR A 875 51.81 3.05 4.67
C TYR A 875 51.71 1.70 5.40
N PHE A 876 51.28 0.64 4.72
CA PHE A 876 51.16 -0.69 5.32
C PHE A 876 52.51 -1.23 5.79
N VAL A 877 53.56 -1.09 4.98
CA VAL A 877 54.93 -1.48 5.34
C VAL A 877 55.46 -0.64 6.50
N GLN A 878 55.13 0.65 6.56
CA GLN A 878 55.53 1.52 7.66
C GLN A 878 54.88 1.12 8.99
N LYS A 879 53.57 0.84 8.99
CA LYS A 879 52.81 0.56 10.21
C LYS A 879 52.91 -0.90 10.67
N ALA A 880 53.03 -1.85 9.75
CA ALA A 880 53.08 -3.28 10.06
C ALA A 880 54.02 -4.07 9.12
N PRO A 881 55.34 -3.82 9.15
CA PRO A 881 56.30 -4.36 8.17
C PRO A 881 56.35 -5.89 8.10
N LYS A 882 56.18 -6.57 9.25
CA LYS A 882 56.14 -8.05 9.30
C LYS A 882 54.88 -8.61 8.69
N LEU A 883 53.73 -7.95 8.92
CA LEU A 883 52.44 -8.38 8.41
C LEU A 883 52.34 -8.10 6.90
N ALA A 884 52.78 -6.92 6.47
CA ALA A 884 52.83 -6.53 5.07
C ALA A 884 53.69 -7.49 4.23
N ARG A 885 54.71 -8.14 4.80
CA ARG A 885 55.56 -9.12 4.09
C ARG A 885 55.16 -10.58 4.35
N ASN A 886 54.10 -10.83 5.11
CA ASN A 886 53.69 -12.18 5.46
C ASN A 886 53.10 -12.90 4.22
N PRO A 887 53.60 -14.09 3.83
CA PRO A 887 53.10 -14.83 2.68
C PRO A 887 51.61 -15.17 2.75
N PHE A 888 51.06 -15.43 3.95
CA PHE A 888 49.63 -15.64 4.15
C PHE A 888 48.84 -14.39 3.81
N VAL A 889 49.30 -13.22 4.27
CA VAL A 889 48.66 -11.94 3.98
C VAL A 889 48.73 -11.60 2.50
N GLN A 890 49.89 -11.79 1.86
CA GLN A 890 50.08 -11.49 0.44
C GLN A 890 49.26 -12.40 -0.50
N ASN A 891 49.19 -13.70 -0.17
CA ASN A 891 48.64 -14.69 -1.09
C ASN A 891 47.19 -15.07 -0.78
N PHE A 892 46.86 -15.28 0.49
CA PHE A 892 45.55 -15.75 0.94
C PHE A 892 44.68 -14.59 1.38
N ALA A 893 45.02 -13.90 2.48
CA ALA A 893 44.20 -12.78 2.99
C ALA A 893 44.09 -11.65 1.96
N GLY A 894 45.12 -11.43 1.14
CA GLY A 894 45.11 -10.46 0.06
C GLY A 894 43.98 -10.65 -0.96
N ARG A 895 43.48 -11.87 -1.15
CA ARG A 895 42.36 -12.16 -2.06
C ARG A 895 40.99 -11.84 -1.47
N LEU A 896 40.94 -11.60 -0.17
CA LEU A 896 39.72 -11.28 0.55
C LEU A 896 39.55 -9.77 0.62
N SER A 897 38.29 -9.33 0.61
CA SER A 897 37.92 -7.98 1.00
C SER A 897 38.35 -7.68 2.44
N ILE A 898 38.53 -6.40 2.77
CA ILE A 898 38.88 -5.99 4.13
C ILE A 898 37.83 -6.48 5.14
N ILE A 899 36.54 -6.40 4.82
CA ILE A 899 35.47 -6.89 5.69
C ILE A 899 35.51 -8.42 5.87
N GLU A 900 35.80 -9.19 4.82
CA GLU A 900 35.99 -10.65 4.94
C GLU A 900 37.18 -10.96 5.86
N ILE A 901 38.29 -10.22 5.75
CA ILE A 901 39.45 -10.41 6.64
C ILE A 901 39.04 -10.18 8.09
N LYS A 902 38.36 -9.05 8.37
CA LYS A 902 37.90 -8.68 9.71
C LYS A 902 36.98 -9.73 10.35
N MET A 903 36.16 -10.39 9.53
CA MET A 903 35.09 -11.29 9.99
C MET A 903 35.48 -12.77 10.02
N THR A 904 36.38 -13.20 9.13
CA THR A 904 36.63 -14.65 8.91
C THR A 904 38.03 -15.09 9.31
N ILE A 905 38.99 -14.17 9.39
CA ILE A 905 40.37 -14.51 9.66
C ILE A 905 40.64 -14.43 11.16
N PRO A 906 41.18 -15.49 11.78
CA PRO A 906 41.53 -15.47 13.19
C PRO A 906 42.58 -14.38 13.52
N GLU A 907 42.45 -13.78 14.69
CA GLU A 907 43.37 -12.73 15.17
C GLU A 907 44.83 -13.21 15.28
N THR A 908 45.04 -14.52 15.41
CA THR A 908 46.37 -15.15 15.41
C THR A 908 47.05 -15.09 14.04
N MET A 909 46.29 -14.93 12.96
CA MET A 909 46.80 -14.82 11.59
C MET A 909 46.84 -13.36 11.11
N VAL A 910 45.78 -12.59 11.38
CA VAL A 910 45.71 -11.15 11.12
C VAL A 910 45.26 -10.44 12.41
N PRO A 911 46.19 -9.82 13.15
CA PRO A 911 45.87 -9.18 14.43
C PRO A 911 44.88 -8.02 14.27
N LYS A 912 44.02 -7.77 15.28
CA LYS A 912 43.02 -6.68 15.23
C LYS A 912 43.59 -5.30 14.90
N TYR A 913 44.81 -4.99 15.32
CA TYR A 913 45.43 -3.70 15.01
C TYR A 913 45.66 -3.50 13.51
N ALA A 914 45.69 -4.57 12.70
CA ALA A 914 45.82 -4.48 11.26
C ALA A 914 44.56 -3.89 10.59
N TYR A 915 43.41 -4.00 11.25
CA TYR A 915 42.13 -3.54 10.71
C TYR A 915 42.12 -2.02 10.53
N SER A 916 42.61 -1.27 11.52
CA SER A 916 42.74 0.19 11.39
C SER A 916 43.77 0.58 10.33
N ILE A 917 44.79 -0.25 10.07
CA ILE A 917 45.76 0.00 8.99
C ILE A 917 45.06 -0.14 7.63
N PHE A 918 44.22 -1.16 7.46
CA PHE A 918 43.47 -1.36 6.22
C PHE A 918 42.45 -0.24 5.98
N ASP A 919 41.79 0.23 7.03
CA ASP A 919 40.86 1.37 6.95
C ASP A 919 41.60 2.64 6.52
N GLU A 920 42.76 2.91 7.10
CA GLU A 920 43.55 4.07 6.69
C GLU A 920 44.09 3.94 5.25
N MET A 921 44.41 2.72 4.80
CA MET A 921 44.79 2.48 3.39
C MET A 921 43.65 2.87 2.45
N ILE A 922 42.41 2.52 2.78
CA ILE A 922 41.22 2.90 2.01
C ILE A 922 41.10 4.44 1.97
N ASP A 923 41.25 5.10 3.13
CA ASP A 923 41.14 6.56 3.23
C ASP A 923 42.24 7.28 2.43
N ILE A 924 43.48 6.79 2.47
CA ILE A 924 44.60 7.34 1.67
C ILE A 924 44.26 7.33 0.18
N LEU A 925 43.68 6.24 -0.32
CA LEU A 925 43.36 6.11 -1.74
C LEU A 925 42.18 6.97 -2.16
N ASN A 926 41.14 7.05 -1.34
CA ASN A 926 39.97 7.89 -1.65
C ASN A 926 40.27 9.40 -1.57
N ARG A 927 41.21 9.84 -0.73
CA ARG A 927 41.62 11.27 -0.66
C ARG A 927 42.31 11.76 -1.93
N LYS A 928 42.91 10.87 -2.71
CA LYS A 928 43.70 11.22 -3.91
C LYS A 928 42.84 11.39 -5.16
N GLU A 929 41.68 10.73 -5.25
CA GLU A 929 40.79 10.83 -6.41
C GLU A 929 39.86 12.04 -6.37
N ILE A 930 39.73 12.69 -5.20
CA ILE A 930 38.91 13.90 -4.99
C ILE A 930 39.73 15.18 -5.21
N GLN A 931 41.06 15.08 -5.34
CA GLN A 931 41.97 16.14 -5.76
C GLN A 931 42.23 16.08 -7.26
#